data_AF-A0A7J6I0X7-F1
#
_entry.id   AF-A0A7J6I0X7-F1
#
_cell.length_a   1.000
_cell.length_b   1.000
_cell.length_c   1.000
_cell.angle_alpha   90.00
_cell.angle_beta   90.00
_cell.angle_gamma   90.00
#
_symmetry.space_group_name_H-M   'P 1'
#
loop_
_entity.id
_entity.type
_entity.pdbx_description
1 polymer ?
#
loop_
_entity_poly.entity_id
_entity_poly.type
_entity_poly.pdbx_seq_one_letter_code
_entity_poly.pdbx_strand_id
1 'polypeptide(L)'
;MEVAGLPISPSQRGKLISAGYTTISSLTSLSPHHLARDLNIPEEEAVQILGAAASHNSRLDTSDGGHSIVNGAQTAWDMFREEQSSLRITTSCADFDNILGGGINCKEVTEIGGVPGIGKTQLGIQLAVNVQIPMGLGGLGGKAVYIDTEGSFMVERATQIAEASISDMLEYNNHLAKQNRVCQVKFKPADILENIFYFRVCSYTEQMALINHLEKFISDHKDVKIVIVDSVTFHFRQDFEDLALRTRLLNGMALKLMNLAKTFNVAVVIFNQVTTKLTEGSFQLALALGKSCFYCTLLSNDLSCDSWSHSCTNRIILYWNEDERNAYIDKSPSLRSASAPFSVTCKGIRNTATTTLLSILSLFLFLSLTHPNLTKLTTTAMASSSSLTLSQAILARAISHHGSNSSSDRVSLSTLTIPTFSGLKSSSLASSSSSSSAKPRRRVHSTRPVRASAVETLDKTTETSLVEKSVNTIRFLAIDAVEKANSGHPGLPMGCAPMGHILYDEVMRYNPKNPYWFNRDRFVLSAGHGCMLQYALLHLAGYDSVLEEDLKSFRQWGSRTPGHPENFETPGIEVTTGPLGQGIANAVGLALAEKHLAARYNKPDSEIVDHYTYCILGDGCQMEGIANEACSLAGHWGLGKLIAFYDDNHISIDGDTDIAFTESVDKRFEGLGWHIIWVKNGNTGYDEIRAAIKEAKAVTDKPTLIKVTTTIGYGSPNKSNSYSVHGSALGAKEVDATRKNLGWPFEPFHVPEDVKQHWSRHTPEGAALEAEWSAKFAEYEKKYSEEAAELKSIISGELPAGWEKALPTYTPESPADATRNLSQQNLNALAKVLPGLLGGSADLASSNMTLLKMFGDFQKDTPEERNVRFGVREHGMGAICNGIALHSPGLIPYCATFFVFTDYMRGAMRISALCEAGVIYVMTHDSIGLGEDGPTHQPIEHLASFRAMPNTLMLRPADGNETAGAYKVAVLNRKRPSILALSRQKLPQLPGTSIEGVEKGGYTISDNSSGNKPDVILIGTGSELEIAAKAAEELRKEGKAVRVVSFVSWELFEEQSDSYKESVLPASVTARVSIEAGSTFGWHKIVGSGGKAIGIDHFGASAPAPKIYQEFGITAEAVVAAAKSLL
;
A
#
# COMPACT_ATOMS: atom_id res chain seq x y z
N MET A 1 -6.39 43.17 -39.39
CA MET A 1 -5.70 41.87 -39.35
C MET A 1 -4.29 42.12 -38.87
N GLU A 2 -3.93 41.64 -37.68
CA GLU A 2 -2.64 41.94 -37.03
C GLU A 2 -1.48 41.21 -37.74
N VAL A 3 -1.75 40.03 -38.31
CA VAL A 3 -0.81 39.26 -39.13
C VAL A 3 -0.24 40.03 -40.34
N ALA A 4 -0.85 41.15 -40.72
CA ALA A 4 -0.32 42.06 -41.73
C ALA A 4 0.96 42.81 -41.29
N GLY A 5 1.20 42.94 -39.97
CA GLY A 5 2.42 43.52 -39.41
C GLY A 5 3.60 42.54 -39.30
N LEU A 6 3.34 41.22 -39.34
CA LEU A 6 4.36 40.20 -39.12
C LEU A 6 5.53 40.30 -40.13
N PRO A 7 6.79 40.17 -39.68
CA PRO A 7 7.99 40.23 -40.54
C PRO A 7 8.21 38.90 -41.30
N ILE A 8 7.18 38.47 -42.03
CA ILE A 8 7.12 37.26 -42.85
C ILE A 8 6.87 37.63 -44.31
N SER A 9 7.12 36.70 -45.23
CA SER A 9 6.92 36.95 -46.67
C SER A 9 5.44 37.18 -47.04
N PRO A 10 5.14 37.89 -48.14
CA PRO A 10 3.78 38.04 -48.65
C PRO A 10 3.09 36.70 -48.96
N SER A 11 3.85 35.67 -49.34
CA SER A 11 3.34 34.31 -49.57
C SER A 11 2.81 33.68 -48.27
N GLN A 12 3.64 33.68 -47.22
CA GLN A 12 3.26 33.17 -45.89
C GLN A 12 2.08 33.94 -45.29
N ARG A 13 2.10 35.27 -45.41
CA ARG A 13 1.00 36.14 -45.00
C ARG A 13 -0.29 35.85 -45.77
N GLY A 14 -0.20 35.56 -47.07
CA GLY A 14 -1.32 35.13 -47.90
C GLY A 14 -1.92 33.81 -47.40
N LYS A 15 -1.09 32.78 -47.19
CA LYS A 15 -1.50 31.48 -46.64
C LYS A 15 -2.23 31.63 -45.31
N LEU A 16 -1.64 32.37 -44.35
CA LEU A 16 -2.23 32.66 -43.04
C LEU A 16 -3.63 33.27 -43.14
N ILE A 17 -3.79 34.33 -43.94
CA ILE A 17 -5.07 35.02 -44.10
C ILE A 17 -6.10 34.11 -44.78
N SER A 18 -5.70 33.32 -45.78
CA SER A 18 -6.60 32.34 -46.43
C SER A 18 -7.02 31.18 -45.53
N ALA A 19 -6.21 30.82 -44.53
CA ALA A 19 -6.53 29.83 -43.50
C ALA A 19 -7.26 30.43 -42.28
N GLY A 20 -7.60 31.72 -42.31
CA GLY A 20 -8.36 32.40 -41.26
C GLY A 20 -7.53 32.94 -40.08
N TYR A 21 -6.21 32.77 -40.08
CA TYR A 21 -5.33 33.32 -39.04
C TYR A 21 -5.18 34.84 -39.22
N THR A 22 -6.03 35.61 -38.54
CA THR A 22 -6.11 37.08 -38.69
C THR A 22 -5.55 37.89 -37.53
N THR A 23 -5.25 37.25 -36.39
CA THR A 23 -4.66 37.85 -35.17
C THR A 23 -3.35 37.17 -34.81
N ILE A 24 -2.46 37.86 -34.08
CA ILE A 24 -1.17 37.29 -33.63
C ILE A 24 -1.39 36.24 -32.54
N SER A 25 -2.38 36.45 -31.66
CA SER A 25 -2.76 35.49 -30.60
C SER A 25 -3.24 34.14 -31.14
N SER A 26 -3.83 34.11 -32.34
CA SER A 26 -4.23 32.87 -33.02
C SER A 26 -3.05 32.01 -33.48
N LEU A 27 -1.83 32.56 -33.48
CA LEU A 27 -0.61 31.87 -33.86
C LEU A 27 0.23 31.49 -32.64
N THR A 28 0.37 32.37 -31.63
CA THR A 28 1.19 32.10 -30.43
C THR A 28 0.66 30.95 -29.54
N SER A 29 -0.49 30.38 -29.87
CA SER A 29 -1.10 29.21 -29.22
C SER A 29 -1.00 27.90 -30.02
N LEU A 30 -0.34 27.91 -31.19
CA LEU A 30 -0.16 26.73 -32.05
C LEU A 30 1.25 26.11 -31.92
N SER A 31 1.33 24.80 -32.12
CA SER A 31 2.60 24.12 -32.37
C SER A 31 3.01 24.25 -33.85
N PRO A 32 4.32 24.17 -34.18
CA PRO A 32 4.79 24.18 -35.56
C PRO A 32 4.10 23.14 -36.44
N HIS A 33 4.03 21.88 -35.99
CA HIS A 33 3.31 20.79 -36.64
C HIS A 33 1.84 21.13 -37.01
N HIS A 34 1.10 21.83 -36.14
CA HIS A 34 -0.28 22.21 -36.45
C HIS A 34 -0.35 23.28 -37.54
N LEU A 35 0.45 24.35 -37.43
CA LEU A 35 0.48 25.40 -38.45
C LEU A 35 1.05 24.89 -39.79
N ALA A 36 2.00 23.95 -39.74
CA ALA A 36 2.59 23.28 -40.90
C ALA A 36 1.53 22.52 -41.71
N ARG A 37 0.72 21.70 -41.01
CA ARG A 37 -0.42 20.98 -41.59
C ARG A 37 -1.47 21.95 -42.14
N ASP A 38 -1.88 22.94 -41.35
CA ASP A 38 -3.03 23.79 -41.68
C ASP A 38 -2.74 24.82 -42.80
N LEU A 39 -1.48 25.17 -43.01
CA LEU A 39 -1.03 25.99 -44.17
C LEU A 39 -0.45 25.17 -45.33
N ASN A 40 -0.32 23.85 -45.18
CA ASN A 40 0.40 22.93 -46.07
C ASN A 40 1.81 23.45 -46.41
N ILE A 41 2.67 23.53 -45.39
CA ILE A 41 4.06 24.00 -45.45
C ILE A 41 5.02 23.07 -44.69
N PRO A 42 6.34 23.09 -44.98
CA PRO A 42 7.34 22.43 -44.15
C PRO A 42 7.28 22.93 -42.71
N GLU A 43 7.55 22.05 -41.73
CA GLU A 43 7.50 22.43 -40.31
C GLU A 43 8.53 23.51 -39.95
N GLU A 44 9.67 23.53 -40.63
CA GLU A 44 10.68 24.61 -40.55
C GLU A 44 10.11 25.98 -40.94
N GLU A 45 9.23 26.05 -41.95
CA GLU A 45 8.56 27.28 -42.37
C GLU A 45 7.51 27.71 -41.32
N ALA A 46 6.82 26.74 -40.70
CA ALA A 46 5.91 27.00 -39.59
C ALA A 46 6.65 27.50 -38.33
N VAL A 47 7.81 26.93 -37.98
CA VAL A 47 8.69 27.44 -36.90
C VAL A 47 9.06 28.90 -37.16
N GLN A 48 9.43 29.27 -38.40
CA GLN A 48 9.77 30.66 -38.75
C GLN A 48 8.57 31.61 -38.58
N ILE A 49 7.37 31.21 -39.01
CA ILE A 49 6.15 32.03 -38.85
C ILE A 49 5.79 32.21 -37.37
N LEU A 50 5.87 31.15 -36.56
CA LEU A 50 5.58 31.20 -35.12
C LEU A 50 6.64 32.01 -34.35
N GLY A 51 7.92 31.85 -34.70
CA GLY A 51 9.01 32.67 -34.16
C GLY A 51 8.84 34.16 -34.50
N ALA A 52 8.40 34.49 -35.72
CA ALA A 52 8.06 35.84 -36.11
C ALA A 52 6.82 36.39 -35.35
N ALA A 53 5.83 35.55 -35.06
CA ALA A 53 4.66 35.91 -34.26
C ALA A 53 5.02 36.23 -32.80
N ALA A 54 5.76 35.34 -32.13
CA ALA A 54 6.27 35.58 -30.77
C ALA A 54 7.17 36.82 -30.70
N SER A 55 8.04 37.01 -31.70
CA SER A 55 8.95 38.18 -31.80
C SER A 55 8.24 39.50 -32.16
N HIS A 56 7.02 39.44 -32.70
CA HIS A 56 6.20 40.64 -32.93
C HIS A 56 5.38 40.99 -31.68
N ASN A 57 4.86 39.98 -30.98
CA ASN A 57 4.09 40.18 -29.74
C ASN A 57 4.94 40.87 -28.67
N SER A 58 6.16 40.37 -28.42
CA SER A 58 7.11 40.92 -27.44
C SER A 58 7.61 42.34 -27.73
N ARG A 59 7.29 42.91 -28.90
CA ARG A 59 7.51 44.33 -29.22
C ARG A 59 6.30 45.20 -28.89
N LEU A 60 5.08 44.66 -28.94
CA LEU A 60 3.84 45.38 -28.61
C LEU A 60 3.69 45.54 -27.08
N ASP A 61 4.15 44.56 -26.31
CA ASP A 61 4.20 44.55 -24.83
C ASP A 61 5.02 45.71 -24.21
N THR A 62 5.71 46.53 -25.02
CA THR A 62 6.52 47.67 -24.58
C THR A 62 5.74 48.97 -24.34
N SER A 63 4.42 48.98 -24.57
CA SER A 63 3.59 50.19 -24.48
C SER A 63 2.46 50.18 -23.44
N ASP A 64 2.03 49.01 -22.96
CA ASP A 64 1.06 48.88 -21.86
C ASP A 64 1.42 47.70 -20.94
N GLY A 65 2.02 47.99 -19.79
CA GLY A 65 2.00 47.13 -18.59
C GLY A 65 2.51 45.68 -18.69
N GLY A 66 3.24 45.28 -19.74
CA GLY A 66 3.56 43.88 -20.02
C GLY A 66 4.34 43.14 -18.92
N HIS A 67 3.67 42.24 -18.18
CA HIS A 67 4.34 41.28 -17.31
C HIS A 67 5.11 40.24 -18.14
N SER A 68 6.42 40.40 -18.22
CA SER A 68 7.33 39.28 -18.56
C SER A 68 7.07 38.11 -17.62
N ILE A 69 7.22 36.87 -18.09
CA ILE A 69 7.03 35.65 -17.26
C ILE A 69 7.95 35.64 -16.01
N VAL A 70 9.08 36.35 -16.07
CA VAL A 70 10.01 36.53 -14.93
C VAL A 70 9.62 37.74 -14.05
N ASN A 71 8.95 38.75 -14.62
CA ASN A 71 8.50 39.97 -13.94
C ASN A 71 7.02 39.93 -13.50
N GLY A 72 6.33 38.81 -13.74
CA GLY A 72 4.96 38.52 -13.32
C GLY A 72 4.88 37.45 -12.23
N ALA A 73 6.01 37.13 -11.59
CA ALA A 73 6.10 36.13 -10.53
C ALA A 73 5.35 36.60 -9.27
N GLN A 74 4.09 36.19 -9.14
CA GLN A 74 3.31 36.32 -7.91
C GLN A 74 3.92 35.43 -6.82
N THR A 75 3.98 35.91 -5.58
CA THR A 75 4.29 35.03 -4.46
C THR A 75 3.08 34.17 -4.10
N ALA A 76 3.29 33.04 -3.40
CA ALA A 76 2.19 32.26 -2.85
C ALA A 76 1.29 33.08 -1.89
N TRP A 77 1.81 34.17 -1.31
CA TRP A 77 1.04 35.12 -0.50
C TRP A 77 0.15 36.03 -1.35
N ASP A 78 0.59 36.44 -2.54
CA ASP A 78 -0.24 37.22 -3.47
C ASP A 78 -1.35 36.34 -4.05
N MET A 79 -1.04 35.10 -4.42
CA MET A 79 -2.03 34.09 -4.80
C MET A 79 -3.07 33.87 -3.69
N PHE A 80 -2.62 33.67 -2.44
CA PHE A 80 -3.53 33.55 -1.29
C PHE A 80 -4.43 34.78 -1.10
N ARG A 81 -3.93 35.99 -1.39
CA ARG A 81 -4.75 37.22 -1.32
C ARG A 81 -5.76 37.33 -2.46
N GLU A 82 -5.44 36.81 -3.65
CA GLU A 82 -6.43 36.64 -4.73
C GLU A 82 -7.48 35.57 -4.39
N GLU A 83 -7.10 34.47 -3.73
CA GLU A 83 -8.04 33.44 -3.25
C GLU A 83 -8.96 33.97 -2.14
N GLN A 84 -8.43 34.74 -1.19
CA GLN A 84 -9.21 35.42 -0.14
C GLN A 84 -10.15 36.51 -0.68
N SER A 85 -9.94 36.98 -1.92
CA SER A 85 -10.82 37.92 -2.62
C SER A 85 -11.62 37.27 -3.77
N SER A 86 -11.66 35.93 -3.82
CA SER A 86 -12.39 35.17 -4.83
C SER A 86 -13.92 35.34 -4.70
N LEU A 87 -14.57 35.58 -5.83
CA LEU A 87 -16.03 35.78 -5.90
C LEU A 87 -16.75 34.44 -6.01
N ARG A 88 -17.75 34.20 -5.16
CA ARG A 88 -18.49 32.92 -5.09
C ARG A 88 -19.99 33.11 -5.26
N ILE A 89 -20.66 32.06 -5.72
CA ILE A 89 -22.12 32.00 -5.96
C ILE A 89 -22.71 30.88 -5.11
N THR A 90 -23.65 31.22 -4.23
CA THR A 90 -24.38 30.26 -3.37
C THR A 90 -25.15 29.22 -4.19
N THR A 91 -25.16 27.97 -3.71
CA THR A 91 -26.05 26.89 -4.19
C THR A 91 -27.46 26.95 -3.58
N SER A 92 -27.70 27.88 -2.63
CA SER A 92 -28.86 27.94 -1.74
C SER A 92 -29.02 26.76 -0.76
N CYS A 93 -28.05 25.84 -0.67
CA CYS A 93 -27.93 24.90 0.45
C CYS A 93 -26.70 25.26 1.27
N ALA A 94 -26.89 25.66 2.54
CA ALA A 94 -25.76 26.07 3.38
C ALA A 94 -24.79 24.92 3.67
N ASP A 95 -25.28 23.68 3.78
CA ASP A 95 -24.42 22.50 4.03
C ASP A 95 -23.52 22.22 2.81
N PHE A 96 -24.05 22.42 1.60
CA PHE A 96 -23.31 22.29 0.34
C PHE A 96 -22.35 23.47 0.14
N ASP A 97 -22.78 24.71 0.40
CA ASP A 97 -21.90 25.88 0.34
C ASP A 97 -20.75 25.80 1.35
N ASN A 98 -20.98 25.20 2.54
CA ASN A 98 -19.93 24.98 3.55
C ASN A 98 -18.79 24.09 3.04
N ILE A 99 -19.09 22.95 2.38
CA ILE A 99 -18.03 22.10 1.79
C ILE A 99 -17.35 22.78 0.59
N LEU A 100 -18.04 23.68 -0.10
CA LEU A 100 -17.48 24.54 -1.16
C LEU A 100 -16.77 25.80 -0.64
N GLY A 101 -16.65 25.99 0.68
CA GLY A 101 -16.01 27.15 1.28
C GLY A 101 -16.71 28.49 0.96
N GLY A 102 -18.03 28.48 0.77
CA GLY A 102 -18.85 29.66 0.44
C GLY A 102 -19.58 29.60 -0.90
N GLY A 103 -19.62 28.44 -1.56
CA GLY A 103 -20.30 28.24 -2.85
C GLY A 103 -19.35 28.15 -4.06
N ILE A 104 -19.92 28.15 -5.27
CA ILE A 104 -19.21 27.95 -6.54
C ILE A 104 -18.27 29.13 -6.83
N ASN A 105 -16.98 28.86 -7.08
CA ASN A 105 -15.96 29.89 -7.27
C ASN A 105 -15.86 30.43 -8.71
N CYS A 106 -15.55 31.72 -8.86
CA CYS A 106 -15.15 32.35 -10.12
C CYS A 106 -13.65 32.09 -10.42
N LYS A 107 -13.21 32.34 -11.67
CA LYS A 107 -11.89 31.98 -12.22
C LYS A 107 -11.65 30.45 -12.40
N GLU A 108 -12.62 29.62 -12.05
CA GLU A 108 -12.49 28.17 -11.97
C GLU A 108 -13.51 27.43 -12.86
N VAL A 109 -13.15 26.19 -13.24
CA VAL A 109 -14.05 25.24 -13.91
C VAL A 109 -14.47 24.16 -12.91
N THR A 110 -15.76 24.06 -12.62
CA THR A 110 -16.31 23.06 -11.69
C THR A 110 -17.17 22.06 -12.45
N GLU A 111 -16.75 20.79 -12.46
CA GLU A 111 -17.56 19.68 -12.96
C GLU A 111 -18.51 19.16 -11.87
N ILE A 112 -19.78 18.97 -12.20
CA ILE A 112 -20.80 18.39 -11.32
C ILE A 112 -21.40 17.14 -11.98
N GLY A 113 -20.84 16.00 -11.61
CA GLY A 113 -21.26 14.67 -12.05
C GLY A 113 -22.38 14.08 -11.18
N GLY A 114 -23.04 13.03 -11.66
CA GLY A 114 -23.98 12.26 -10.84
C GLY A 114 -24.99 11.46 -11.65
N VAL A 115 -25.75 10.59 -10.99
CA VAL A 115 -26.77 9.74 -11.62
C VAL A 115 -27.95 10.57 -12.20
N PRO A 116 -28.77 10.00 -13.11
CA PRO A 116 -30.04 10.62 -13.50
C PRO A 116 -30.97 10.88 -12.29
N GLY A 117 -31.82 11.90 -12.37
CA GLY A 117 -32.77 12.25 -11.29
C GLY A 117 -32.18 12.90 -10.02
N ILE A 118 -30.85 12.91 -9.86
CA ILE A 118 -30.20 13.47 -8.65
C ILE A 118 -30.33 14.99 -8.51
N GLY A 119 -30.67 15.72 -9.58
CA GLY A 119 -30.95 17.16 -9.53
C GLY A 119 -29.94 18.07 -10.23
N LYS A 120 -29.05 17.56 -11.10
CA LYS A 120 -28.06 18.35 -11.85
C LYS A 120 -28.64 19.61 -12.52
N THR A 121 -29.60 19.47 -13.43
CA THR A 121 -30.31 20.59 -14.08
C THR A 121 -30.95 21.56 -13.08
N GLN A 122 -31.46 21.04 -11.94
CA GLN A 122 -32.10 21.85 -10.91
C GLN A 122 -31.08 22.76 -10.20
N LEU A 123 -29.87 22.25 -9.95
CA LEU A 123 -28.74 23.04 -9.44
C LEU A 123 -28.21 24.03 -10.49
N GLY A 124 -28.17 23.64 -11.77
CA GLY A 124 -27.83 24.55 -12.87
C GLY A 124 -28.77 25.74 -12.95
N ILE A 125 -30.08 25.51 -12.97
CA ILE A 125 -31.09 26.57 -12.96
C ILE A 125 -31.00 27.41 -11.68
N GLN A 126 -30.77 26.80 -10.51
CA GLN A 126 -30.57 27.53 -9.25
C GLN A 126 -29.36 28.48 -9.32
N LEU A 127 -28.24 28.05 -9.89
CA LEU A 127 -27.04 28.90 -10.05
C LEU A 127 -27.26 30.04 -11.07
N ALA A 128 -28.01 29.78 -12.14
CA ALA A 128 -28.39 30.81 -13.13
C ALA A 128 -29.31 31.90 -12.58
N VAL A 129 -30.10 31.58 -11.53
CA VAL A 129 -30.87 32.55 -10.74
C VAL A 129 -29.96 33.23 -9.69
N ASN A 130 -29.18 32.45 -8.95
CA ASN A 130 -28.43 32.94 -7.78
C ASN A 130 -27.31 33.91 -8.14
N VAL A 131 -26.68 33.80 -9.31
CA VAL A 131 -25.67 34.77 -9.76
C VAL A 131 -26.19 36.22 -9.80
N GLN A 132 -27.51 36.41 -9.97
CA GLN A 132 -28.17 37.71 -10.10
C GLN A 132 -28.55 38.34 -8.75
N ILE A 133 -28.55 37.54 -7.68
CA ILE A 133 -28.81 37.98 -6.31
C ILE A 133 -27.69 38.97 -5.88
N PRO A 134 -27.96 40.01 -5.07
CA PRO A 134 -26.93 40.92 -4.59
C PRO A 134 -25.81 40.23 -3.81
N MET A 135 -24.58 40.75 -3.90
CA MET A 135 -23.38 40.14 -3.29
C MET A 135 -23.49 39.91 -1.78
N GLY A 136 -24.16 40.82 -1.05
CA GLY A 136 -24.41 40.65 0.40
C GLY A 136 -25.37 39.51 0.77
N LEU A 137 -25.94 38.81 -0.21
CA LEU A 137 -26.89 37.70 -0.07
C LEU A 137 -26.40 36.43 -0.81
N GLY A 138 -25.11 36.36 -1.18
CA GLY A 138 -24.48 35.17 -1.77
C GLY A 138 -24.55 35.05 -3.30
N GLY A 139 -25.12 36.03 -4.01
CA GLY A 139 -25.00 36.14 -5.47
C GLY A 139 -23.87 37.08 -5.89
N LEU A 140 -23.90 37.58 -7.13
CA LEU A 140 -22.92 38.54 -7.66
C LEU A 140 -23.54 39.76 -8.38
N GLY A 141 -24.87 39.84 -8.47
CA GLY A 141 -25.57 40.88 -9.24
C GLY A 141 -25.30 40.83 -10.76
N GLY A 142 -24.85 39.70 -11.29
CA GLY A 142 -24.46 39.51 -12.69
C GLY A 142 -25.37 38.54 -13.46
N LYS A 143 -25.22 38.51 -14.78
CA LYS A 143 -26.00 37.65 -15.70
C LYS A 143 -25.46 36.22 -15.80
N ALA A 144 -26.30 35.33 -16.30
CA ALA A 144 -25.96 33.94 -16.59
C ALA A 144 -25.94 33.65 -18.11
N VAL A 145 -25.06 32.76 -18.54
CA VAL A 145 -25.16 32.04 -19.81
C VAL A 145 -25.51 30.59 -19.51
N TYR A 146 -26.56 30.04 -20.14
CA TYR A 146 -26.95 28.64 -20.01
C TYR A 146 -26.88 27.94 -21.38
N ILE A 147 -25.97 26.99 -21.52
CA ILE A 147 -25.77 26.20 -22.75
C ILE A 147 -26.44 24.84 -22.55
N ASP A 148 -27.60 24.68 -23.17
CA ASP A 148 -28.47 23.53 -23.04
C ASP A 148 -28.24 22.53 -24.19
N THR A 149 -27.53 21.45 -23.87
CA THR A 149 -27.15 20.40 -24.82
C THR A 149 -28.09 19.20 -24.76
N GLU A 150 -28.65 18.86 -23.60
CA GLU A 150 -29.60 17.75 -23.49
C GLU A 150 -31.04 18.17 -23.87
N GLY A 151 -31.39 19.45 -23.69
CA GLY A 151 -32.74 19.99 -23.86
C GLY A 151 -33.52 20.03 -22.53
N SER A 152 -32.81 20.19 -21.41
CA SER A 152 -33.35 19.97 -20.08
C SER A 152 -33.80 21.25 -19.35
N PHE A 153 -33.48 22.43 -19.89
CA PHE A 153 -33.83 23.71 -19.28
C PHE A 153 -35.33 24.02 -19.41
N MET A 154 -36.01 24.20 -18.27
CA MET A 154 -37.46 24.47 -18.24
C MET A 154 -37.74 25.86 -17.67
N VAL A 155 -38.30 26.75 -18.50
CA VAL A 155 -38.57 28.17 -18.13
C VAL A 155 -39.54 28.27 -16.95
N GLU A 156 -40.57 27.42 -16.89
CA GLU A 156 -41.47 27.33 -15.72
C GLU A 156 -40.71 27.06 -14.43
N ARG A 157 -39.67 26.22 -14.49
CA ARG A 157 -38.88 25.85 -13.33
C ARG A 157 -37.89 26.94 -12.93
N ALA A 158 -37.30 27.63 -13.91
CA ALA A 158 -36.53 28.85 -13.66
C ALA A 158 -37.41 29.94 -13.01
N THR A 159 -38.67 30.06 -13.44
CA THR A 159 -39.64 31.00 -12.85
C THR A 159 -39.92 30.68 -11.38
N GLN A 160 -40.22 29.42 -11.04
CA GLN A 160 -40.45 28.98 -9.65
C GLN A 160 -39.25 29.26 -8.73
N ILE A 161 -38.03 29.03 -9.23
CA ILE A 161 -36.81 29.25 -8.45
C ILE A 161 -36.51 30.75 -8.32
N ALA A 162 -36.77 31.55 -9.36
CA ALA A 162 -36.71 33.02 -9.28
C ALA A 162 -37.72 33.60 -8.28
N GLU A 163 -38.97 33.13 -8.29
CA GLU A 163 -40.01 33.50 -7.31
C GLU A 163 -39.59 33.16 -5.88
N ALA A 164 -39.05 31.95 -5.67
CA ALA A 164 -38.55 31.53 -4.37
C ALA A 164 -37.38 32.40 -3.88
N SER A 165 -36.37 32.65 -4.73
CA SER A 165 -35.23 33.52 -4.37
C SER A 165 -35.67 34.97 -4.12
N ILE A 166 -36.66 35.49 -4.85
CA ILE A 166 -37.24 36.82 -4.58
C ILE A 166 -37.97 36.85 -3.23
N SER A 167 -38.76 35.82 -2.91
CA SER A 167 -39.42 35.69 -1.61
C SER A 167 -38.41 35.64 -0.46
N ASP A 168 -37.36 34.82 -0.59
CA ASP A 168 -36.32 34.64 0.43
C ASP A 168 -35.53 35.96 0.64
N MET A 169 -35.25 36.71 -0.44
CA MET A 169 -34.67 38.07 -0.35
C MET A 169 -35.60 39.07 0.36
N LEU A 170 -36.90 39.05 0.08
CA LEU A 170 -37.88 39.95 0.72
C LEU A 170 -38.05 39.65 2.21
N GLU A 171 -38.03 38.37 2.61
CA GLU A 171 -38.08 37.96 4.01
C GLU A 171 -36.84 38.45 4.79
N TYR A 172 -35.64 38.29 4.20
CA TYR A 172 -34.39 38.80 4.78
C TYR A 172 -34.38 40.34 4.90
N ASN A 173 -34.88 41.06 3.89
CA ASN A 173 -35.01 42.52 3.93
C ASN A 173 -35.99 43.00 5.02
N ASN A 174 -37.08 42.28 5.27
CA ASN A 174 -37.99 42.54 6.39
C ASN A 174 -37.33 42.30 7.77
N HIS A 175 -36.32 41.43 7.85
CA HIS A 175 -35.50 41.26 9.05
C HIS A 175 -34.52 42.43 9.24
N LEU A 176 -33.78 42.83 8.20
CA LEU A 176 -32.84 43.95 8.27
C LEU A 176 -33.50 45.33 8.40
N ALA A 177 -34.73 45.50 7.93
CA ALA A 177 -35.52 46.71 8.14
C ALA A 177 -35.75 47.01 9.64
N LYS A 178 -35.86 45.97 10.49
CA LYS A 178 -35.93 46.12 11.95
C LYS A 178 -34.60 46.58 12.59
N GLN A 179 -33.51 46.59 11.81
CA GLN A 179 -32.17 47.02 12.22
C GLN A 179 -31.72 48.31 11.49
N ASN A 180 -32.66 49.08 10.91
CA ASN A 180 -32.38 50.29 10.11
C ASN A 180 -31.43 50.08 8.90
N ARG A 181 -31.33 48.84 8.38
CA ARG A 181 -30.54 48.51 7.18
C ARG A 181 -31.47 48.12 6.04
N VAL A 182 -31.79 49.06 5.16
CA VAL A 182 -32.72 48.83 4.04
C VAL A 182 -31.97 48.51 2.76
N CYS A 183 -32.15 47.30 2.23
CA CYS A 183 -31.85 46.98 0.83
C CYS A 183 -33.17 46.89 0.06
N GLN A 184 -33.42 47.78 -0.90
CA GLN A 184 -34.65 47.76 -1.70
C GLN A 184 -34.53 46.81 -2.90
N VAL A 185 -34.62 45.51 -2.65
CA VAL A 185 -34.73 44.51 -3.71
C VAL A 185 -36.11 44.62 -4.38
N LYS A 186 -36.14 44.98 -5.66
CA LYS A 186 -37.36 45.13 -6.48
C LYS A 186 -37.29 44.30 -7.78
N PHE A 187 -36.88 43.03 -7.68
CA PHE A 187 -36.98 42.10 -8.80
C PHE A 187 -38.39 41.52 -8.93
N LYS A 188 -38.85 41.37 -10.17
CA LYS A 188 -39.87 40.41 -10.59
C LYS A 188 -39.19 39.15 -11.14
N PRO A 189 -39.89 38.00 -11.24
CA PRO A 189 -39.34 36.81 -11.88
C PRO A 189 -38.92 37.05 -13.34
N ALA A 190 -39.68 37.87 -14.09
CA ALA A 190 -39.35 38.25 -15.47
C ALA A 190 -37.97 38.92 -15.57
N ASP A 191 -37.68 39.89 -14.70
CA ASP A 191 -36.40 40.60 -14.63
C ASP A 191 -35.22 39.64 -14.42
N ILE A 192 -35.44 38.50 -13.73
CA ILE A 192 -34.42 37.46 -13.53
C ILE A 192 -34.28 36.56 -14.78
N LEU A 193 -35.37 36.27 -15.48
CA LEU A 193 -35.36 35.42 -16.68
C LEU A 193 -34.74 36.15 -17.89
N GLU A 194 -34.96 37.45 -18.04
CA GLU A 194 -34.35 38.29 -19.10
C GLU A 194 -32.81 38.36 -19.00
N ASN A 195 -32.25 38.02 -17.82
CA ASN A 195 -30.81 38.01 -17.53
C ASN A 195 -30.15 36.63 -17.72
N ILE A 196 -30.88 35.61 -18.18
CA ILE A 196 -30.35 34.27 -18.50
C ILE A 196 -30.25 34.14 -20.02
N PHE A 197 -29.03 34.29 -20.56
CA PHE A 197 -28.76 34.05 -21.97
C PHE A 197 -28.78 32.55 -22.27
N TYR A 198 -29.93 32.07 -22.78
CA TYR A 198 -30.15 30.67 -23.14
C TYR A 198 -29.65 30.36 -24.55
N PHE A 199 -28.84 29.32 -24.69
CA PHE A 199 -28.40 28.77 -25.96
C PHE A 199 -28.74 27.28 -26.04
N ARG A 200 -29.71 26.90 -26.88
CA ARG A 200 -29.90 25.50 -27.28
C ARG A 200 -28.79 25.12 -28.26
N VAL A 201 -28.18 23.97 -28.03
CA VAL A 201 -27.14 23.39 -28.89
C VAL A 201 -27.55 21.96 -29.26
N CYS A 202 -27.56 21.63 -30.55
CA CYS A 202 -28.10 20.39 -31.10
C CYS A 202 -27.06 19.45 -31.73
N SER A 203 -25.78 19.83 -31.77
CA SER A 203 -24.68 18.95 -32.22
C SER A 203 -23.33 19.34 -31.59
N TYR A 204 -22.32 18.46 -31.68
CA TYR A 204 -20.98 18.79 -31.19
C TYR A 204 -20.33 19.97 -31.95
N THR A 205 -20.66 20.15 -33.23
CA THR A 205 -20.09 21.23 -34.06
C THR A 205 -20.62 22.60 -33.64
N GLU A 206 -21.92 22.69 -33.35
CA GLU A 206 -22.53 23.87 -32.72
C GLU A 206 -21.96 24.12 -31.33
N GLN A 207 -21.70 23.07 -30.54
CA GLN A 207 -21.10 23.20 -29.21
C GLN A 207 -19.68 23.79 -29.26
N MET A 208 -18.83 23.24 -30.14
CA MET A 208 -17.50 23.78 -30.44
C MET A 208 -17.58 25.22 -30.93
N ALA A 209 -18.48 25.51 -31.87
CA ALA A 209 -18.65 26.84 -32.45
C ALA A 209 -19.09 27.87 -31.40
N LEU A 210 -20.06 27.55 -30.56
CA LEU A 210 -20.52 28.43 -29.49
C LEU A 210 -19.40 28.72 -28.48
N ILE A 211 -18.72 27.68 -27.98
CA ILE A 211 -17.61 27.84 -27.01
C ILE A 211 -16.47 28.69 -27.60
N ASN A 212 -16.19 28.56 -28.91
CA ASN A 212 -15.22 29.41 -29.60
C ASN A 212 -15.62 30.90 -29.68
N HIS A 213 -16.92 31.24 -29.55
CA HIS A 213 -17.42 32.61 -29.60
C HIS A 213 -17.77 33.20 -28.23
N LEU A 214 -17.84 32.40 -27.15
CA LEU A 214 -18.17 32.86 -25.79
C LEU A 214 -17.23 33.97 -25.28
N GLU A 215 -15.93 33.91 -25.61
CA GLU A 215 -14.95 34.93 -25.25
C GLU A 215 -15.34 36.32 -25.80
N LYS A 216 -15.77 36.38 -27.06
CA LYS A 216 -16.30 37.60 -27.65
C LYS A 216 -17.62 38.01 -26.98
N PHE A 217 -18.55 37.06 -26.83
CA PHE A 217 -19.86 37.32 -26.23
C PHE A 217 -19.76 37.91 -24.82
N ILE A 218 -18.87 37.41 -23.96
CA ILE A 218 -18.68 37.93 -22.60
C ILE A 218 -17.87 39.24 -22.59
N SER A 219 -17.03 39.49 -23.60
CA SER A 219 -16.42 40.82 -23.81
C SER A 219 -17.46 41.89 -24.16
N ASP A 220 -18.47 41.52 -24.95
CA ASP A 220 -19.63 42.37 -25.28
C ASP A 220 -20.64 42.45 -24.09
N HIS A 221 -20.75 41.38 -23.28
CA HIS A 221 -21.64 41.24 -22.11
C HIS A 221 -20.87 41.04 -20.79
N LYS A 222 -20.12 42.07 -20.38
CA LYS A 222 -19.22 42.06 -19.20
C LYS A 222 -19.93 41.87 -17.85
N ASP A 223 -21.24 41.99 -17.83
CA ASP A 223 -22.12 41.72 -16.69
C ASP A 223 -22.40 40.22 -16.48
N VAL A 224 -22.11 39.35 -17.44
CA VAL A 224 -22.11 37.88 -17.24
C VAL A 224 -21.10 37.50 -16.16
N LYS A 225 -21.51 36.66 -15.20
CA LYS A 225 -20.65 36.17 -14.09
C LYS A 225 -20.64 34.64 -13.94
N ILE A 226 -21.53 33.93 -14.62
CA ILE A 226 -21.51 32.45 -14.70
C ILE A 226 -21.80 31.96 -16.12
N VAL A 227 -21.10 30.91 -16.54
CA VAL A 227 -21.41 30.09 -17.72
C VAL A 227 -21.72 28.67 -17.27
N ILE A 228 -22.91 28.17 -17.63
CA ILE A 228 -23.36 26.81 -17.33
C ILE A 228 -23.42 25.99 -18.61
N VAL A 229 -22.90 24.77 -18.57
CA VAL A 229 -23.01 23.78 -19.65
C VAL A 229 -23.76 22.56 -19.12
N ASP A 230 -24.94 22.29 -19.67
CA ASP A 230 -25.86 21.24 -19.18
C ASP A 230 -25.29 19.82 -19.36
N SER A 231 -24.59 19.60 -20.48
CA SER A 231 -23.61 18.53 -20.59
C SER A 231 -22.55 18.83 -21.64
N VAL A 232 -21.27 18.78 -21.24
CA VAL A 232 -20.14 18.87 -22.18
C VAL A 232 -19.94 17.57 -22.99
N THR A 233 -20.63 16.49 -22.60
CA THR A 233 -20.42 15.14 -23.15
C THR A 233 -21.59 14.59 -23.95
N PHE A 234 -22.75 15.25 -23.97
CA PHE A 234 -23.96 14.67 -24.57
C PHE A 234 -23.79 14.42 -26.08
N HIS A 235 -23.54 15.47 -26.86
CA HIS A 235 -23.28 15.35 -28.30
C HIS A 235 -21.99 14.57 -28.59
N PHE A 236 -20.93 14.78 -27.81
CA PHE A 236 -19.68 14.03 -27.93
C PHE A 236 -19.80 12.51 -27.65
N ARG A 237 -20.92 12.04 -27.05
CA ARG A 237 -21.24 10.61 -26.89
C ARG A 237 -22.17 10.06 -27.98
N GLN A 238 -22.84 10.93 -28.74
CA GLN A 238 -23.75 10.54 -29.83
C GLN A 238 -23.07 10.62 -31.20
N ASP A 239 -22.19 11.61 -31.39
CA ASP A 239 -21.66 11.99 -32.71
C ASP A 239 -20.26 11.41 -33.03
N PHE A 240 -19.61 10.66 -32.13
CA PHE A 240 -18.22 10.21 -32.27
C PHE A 240 -17.98 8.71 -32.04
N GLU A 241 -17.48 8.03 -33.07
CA GLU A 241 -16.86 6.70 -32.97
C GLU A 241 -15.35 6.78 -32.63
N ASP A 242 -14.62 7.78 -33.15
CA ASP A 242 -13.19 7.98 -32.84
C ASP A 242 -13.00 8.60 -31.45
N LEU A 243 -12.67 7.73 -30.49
CA LEU A 243 -12.35 8.10 -29.11
C LEU A 243 -11.17 9.08 -29.02
N ALA A 244 -10.12 8.91 -29.82
CA ALA A 244 -8.91 9.74 -29.74
C ALA A 244 -9.12 11.14 -30.35
N LEU A 245 -9.98 11.28 -31.36
CA LEU A 245 -10.47 12.60 -31.82
C LEU A 245 -11.37 13.25 -30.76
N ARG A 246 -12.31 12.49 -30.19
CA ARG A 246 -13.21 12.97 -29.12
C ARG A 246 -12.42 13.54 -27.93
N THR A 247 -11.41 12.83 -27.43
CA THR A 247 -10.56 13.29 -26.31
C THR A 247 -9.80 14.57 -26.65
N ARG A 248 -9.23 14.68 -27.87
CA ARG A 248 -8.52 15.89 -28.32
C ARG A 248 -9.44 17.12 -28.37
N LEU A 249 -10.66 16.96 -28.89
CA LEU A 249 -11.63 18.06 -28.99
C LEU A 249 -12.13 18.49 -27.60
N LEU A 250 -12.44 17.53 -26.73
CA LEU A 250 -12.83 17.82 -25.34
C LEU A 250 -11.73 18.55 -24.57
N ASN A 251 -10.46 18.12 -24.68
CA ASN A 251 -9.32 18.83 -24.07
C ASN A 251 -9.18 20.26 -24.61
N GLY A 252 -9.39 20.46 -25.92
CA GLY A 252 -9.40 21.78 -26.54
C GLY A 252 -10.50 22.69 -26.01
N MET A 253 -11.70 22.15 -25.77
CA MET A 253 -12.80 22.86 -25.10
C MET A 253 -12.48 23.17 -23.64
N ALA A 254 -11.87 22.23 -22.90
CA ALA A 254 -11.49 22.43 -21.50
C ALA A 254 -10.56 23.63 -21.33
N LEU A 255 -9.48 23.70 -22.13
CA LEU A 255 -8.52 24.80 -22.11
C LEU A 255 -9.18 26.16 -22.42
N LYS A 256 -10.12 26.21 -23.37
CA LYS A 256 -10.87 27.44 -23.67
C LYS A 256 -11.78 27.88 -22.53
N LEU A 257 -12.46 26.93 -21.89
CA LEU A 257 -13.33 27.21 -20.74
C LEU A 257 -12.52 27.64 -19.49
N MET A 258 -11.34 27.05 -19.26
CA MET A 258 -10.41 27.48 -18.20
C MET A 258 -9.89 28.91 -18.45
N ASN A 259 -9.47 29.22 -19.67
CA ASN A 259 -9.00 30.57 -20.03
C ASN A 259 -10.13 31.59 -19.89
N LEU A 260 -11.33 31.26 -20.39
CA LEU A 260 -12.52 32.12 -20.27
C LEU A 260 -12.91 32.40 -18.81
N ALA A 261 -12.86 31.38 -17.94
CA ALA A 261 -13.12 31.55 -16.51
C ALA A 261 -12.16 32.59 -15.89
N LYS A 262 -10.86 32.45 -16.15
CA LYS A 262 -9.81 33.32 -15.63
C LYS A 262 -9.87 34.74 -16.21
N THR A 263 -9.89 34.87 -17.53
CA THR A 263 -9.83 36.17 -18.24
C THR A 263 -11.00 37.10 -17.89
N PHE A 264 -12.21 36.55 -17.74
CA PHE A 264 -13.41 37.35 -17.49
C PHE A 264 -13.88 37.36 -16.03
N ASN A 265 -13.14 36.68 -15.13
CA ASN A 265 -13.50 36.48 -13.72
C ASN A 265 -14.95 35.95 -13.58
N VAL A 266 -15.24 34.85 -14.29
CA VAL A 266 -16.54 34.17 -14.27
C VAL A 266 -16.39 32.76 -13.69
N ALA A 267 -17.46 32.23 -13.11
CA ALA A 267 -17.56 30.81 -12.76
C ALA A 267 -17.97 30.00 -14.00
N VAL A 268 -17.32 28.86 -14.27
CA VAL A 268 -17.76 27.92 -15.31
C VAL A 268 -18.20 26.62 -14.64
N VAL A 269 -19.47 26.26 -14.82
CA VAL A 269 -20.08 25.07 -14.22
C VAL A 269 -20.51 24.10 -15.31
N ILE A 270 -20.05 22.87 -15.22
CA ILE A 270 -20.26 21.85 -16.24
C ILE A 270 -20.92 20.64 -15.59
N PHE A 271 -22.17 20.38 -15.96
CA PHE A 271 -22.85 19.18 -15.51
C PHE A 271 -22.47 17.99 -16.40
N ASN A 272 -22.43 16.77 -15.84
CA ASN A 272 -22.15 15.58 -16.61
C ASN A 272 -22.92 14.35 -16.10
N GLN A 273 -23.28 13.46 -17.04
CA GLN A 273 -24.03 12.24 -16.74
C GLN A 273 -23.10 11.09 -16.32
N VAL A 274 -23.66 10.16 -15.56
CA VAL A 274 -23.06 8.84 -15.31
C VAL A 274 -23.57 7.88 -16.38
N THR A 275 -22.65 7.13 -16.98
CA THR A 275 -22.88 6.06 -17.96
C THR A 275 -22.68 4.69 -17.30
N THR A 276 -23.52 3.73 -17.64
CA THR A 276 -23.34 2.34 -17.19
C THR A 276 -22.31 1.64 -18.08
N LYS A 277 -21.20 1.17 -17.52
CA LYS A 277 -20.31 0.20 -18.19
C LYS A 277 -20.81 -1.22 -17.88
N LEU A 278 -20.88 -2.04 -18.93
CA LEU A 278 -20.97 -3.49 -18.82
C LEU A 278 -19.54 -4.03 -18.93
N THR A 279 -19.01 -4.50 -17.80
CA THR A 279 -17.79 -5.32 -17.72
C THR A 279 -18.18 -6.73 -17.27
N GLU A 280 -17.33 -7.72 -17.53
CA GLU A 280 -17.71 -9.14 -17.44
C GLU A 280 -18.36 -9.51 -16.10
N GLY A 281 -19.67 -9.77 -16.12
CA GLY A 281 -20.46 -10.17 -14.96
C GLY A 281 -21.04 -9.05 -14.07
N SER A 282 -20.77 -7.75 -14.31
CA SER A 282 -21.31 -6.67 -13.46
C SER A 282 -21.73 -5.39 -14.19
N PHE A 283 -22.75 -4.72 -13.64
CA PHE A 283 -23.16 -3.37 -14.05
C PHE A 283 -22.45 -2.34 -13.18
N GLN A 284 -21.54 -1.55 -13.75
CA GLN A 284 -20.85 -0.48 -13.04
C GLN A 284 -21.31 0.91 -13.50
N LEU A 285 -21.48 1.84 -12.55
CA LEU A 285 -21.81 3.23 -12.80
C LEU A 285 -20.54 4.08 -12.82
N ALA A 286 -20.19 4.66 -13.96
CA ALA A 286 -19.03 5.51 -14.13
C ALA A 286 -19.37 6.82 -14.84
N LEU A 287 -18.74 7.94 -14.46
CA LEU A 287 -18.93 9.21 -15.16
C LEU A 287 -18.57 9.11 -16.65
N ALA A 288 -19.32 9.84 -17.48
CA ALA A 288 -19.18 9.86 -18.94
C ALA A 288 -17.76 10.21 -19.45
N LEU A 289 -16.90 10.80 -18.60
CA LEU A 289 -15.47 11.02 -18.83
C LEU A 289 -14.61 10.56 -17.65
N GLY A 290 -14.81 9.34 -17.17
CA GLY A 290 -13.86 8.65 -16.27
C GLY A 290 -14.02 8.97 -14.79
N LYS A 291 -14.80 8.13 -14.10
CA LYS A 291 -14.46 7.39 -12.87
C LYS A 291 -15.71 6.73 -12.32
N SER A 292 -15.56 5.57 -11.69
CA SER A 292 -16.64 4.84 -11.02
C SER A 292 -17.13 5.58 -9.76
N CYS A 293 -18.38 5.36 -9.38
CA CYS A 293 -18.88 5.65 -8.05
C CYS A 293 -19.82 4.54 -7.60
N PHE A 294 -19.82 4.24 -6.30
CA PHE A 294 -20.33 3.02 -5.65
C PHE A 294 -19.50 1.75 -5.88
N TYR A 295 -18.64 1.46 -4.90
CA TYR A 295 -17.86 0.23 -4.70
C TYR A 295 -16.80 -0.11 -5.78
N CYS A 296 -15.96 -1.09 -5.44
CA CYS A 296 -14.88 -1.68 -6.23
C CYS A 296 -13.70 -0.78 -6.65
N THR A 297 -12.65 -0.91 -5.85
CA THR A 297 -11.27 -1.20 -6.27
C THR A 297 -11.14 -2.05 -7.56
N LEU A 298 -9.95 -1.96 -8.19
CA LEU A 298 -9.38 -2.83 -9.25
C LEU A 298 -9.68 -2.51 -10.74
N LEU A 299 -8.58 -2.21 -11.45
CA LEU A 299 -8.20 -2.58 -12.82
C LEU A 299 -9.22 -2.48 -13.98
N SER A 300 -9.00 -1.53 -14.90
CA SER A 300 -8.75 -1.83 -16.33
C SER A 300 -8.28 -0.59 -17.10
N ASN A 301 -7.48 -0.80 -18.16
CA ASN A 301 -6.97 0.28 -19.02
C ASN A 301 -8.08 0.85 -19.92
N ASP A 302 -8.25 2.17 -19.96
CA ASP A 302 -9.05 2.84 -20.99
C ASP A 302 -8.57 4.29 -21.22
N LEU A 303 -7.53 4.43 -22.05
CA LEU A 303 -6.58 5.57 -22.06
C LEU A 303 -7.12 6.84 -22.75
N SER A 304 -8.40 7.17 -22.58
CA SER A 304 -9.12 8.17 -23.40
C SER A 304 -9.99 9.20 -22.66
N CYS A 305 -10.09 9.19 -21.32
CA CYS A 305 -10.97 10.14 -20.61
C CYS A 305 -10.37 10.93 -19.44
N ASP A 306 -9.30 10.46 -18.78
CA ASP A 306 -8.77 11.12 -17.57
C ASP A 306 -8.28 12.56 -17.82
N SER A 307 -7.88 12.91 -19.04
CA SER A 307 -7.42 14.26 -19.38
C SER A 307 -8.46 15.36 -19.10
N TRP A 308 -9.76 15.04 -19.21
CA TRP A 308 -10.82 15.96 -18.82
C TRP A 308 -10.91 16.14 -17.30
N SER A 309 -10.77 15.05 -16.53
CA SER A 309 -10.76 15.11 -15.06
C SER A 309 -9.54 15.89 -14.53
N HIS A 310 -8.41 15.85 -15.23
CA HIS A 310 -7.27 16.72 -14.94
C HIS A 310 -7.54 18.20 -15.25
N SER A 311 -8.35 18.51 -16.26
CA SER A 311 -8.59 19.88 -16.73
C SER A 311 -9.61 20.68 -15.90
N CYS A 312 -10.59 20.03 -15.26
CA CYS A 312 -11.51 20.72 -14.35
C CYS A 312 -10.80 21.11 -13.04
N THR A 313 -11.06 22.29 -12.48
CA THR A 313 -10.49 22.73 -11.19
C THR A 313 -11.08 21.90 -10.04
N ASN A 314 -12.41 21.94 -9.91
CA ASN A 314 -13.15 21.17 -8.91
C ASN A 314 -14.00 20.10 -9.59
N ARG A 315 -14.29 19.03 -8.85
CA ARG A 315 -15.18 17.95 -9.29
C ARG A 315 -16.05 17.49 -8.13
N ILE A 316 -17.35 17.57 -8.35
CA ILE A 316 -18.39 17.27 -7.37
C ILE A 316 -19.21 16.08 -7.89
N ILE A 317 -19.45 15.08 -7.05
CA ILE A 317 -20.27 13.92 -7.35
C ILE A 317 -21.57 14.03 -6.57
N LEU A 318 -22.70 14.08 -7.28
CA LEU A 318 -24.04 14.01 -6.69
C LEU A 318 -24.52 12.55 -6.67
N TYR A 319 -24.86 12.04 -5.48
CA TYR A 319 -25.22 10.65 -5.23
C TYR A 319 -26.37 10.54 -4.22
N TRP A 320 -27.06 9.40 -4.20
CA TRP A 320 -28.03 9.06 -3.16
C TRP A 320 -27.32 8.35 -2.01
N ASN A 321 -27.55 8.80 -0.78
CA ASN A 321 -27.18 8.08 0.43
C ASN A 321 -28.48 7.73 1.15
N GLU A 322 -28.87 6.45 1.13
CA GLU A 322 -30.24 6.02 1.43
C GLU A 322 -31.25 6.87 0.61
N ASP A 323 -32.23 7.51 1.24
CA ASP A 323 -33.21 8.39 0.58
C ASP A 323 -32.74 9.87 0.47
N GLU A 324 -31.58 10.25 1.01
CA GLU A 324 -31.07 11.64 0.95
C GLU A 324 -30.09 11.88 -0.21
N ARG A 325 -30.25 12.98 -0.94
CA ARG A 325 -29.28 13.41 -1.95
C ARG A 325 -28.06 14.04 -1.26
N ASN A 326 -26.87 13.63 -1.68
CA ASN A 326 -25.61 14.10 -1.14
C ASN A 326 -24.67 14.56 -2.26
N ALA A 327 -23.81 15.53 -1.95
CA ALA A 327 -22.78 16.06 -2.83
C ALA A 327 -21.40 15.84 -2.20
N TYR A 328 -20.49 15.20 -2.93
CA TYR A 328 -19.13 14.87 -2.47
C TYR A 328 -18.05 15.50 -3.36
N ILE A 329 -16.95 15.97 -2.77
CA ILE A 329 -15.81 16.56 -3.48
C ILE A 329 -14.79 15.45 -3.85
N ASP A 330 -14.83 15.01 -5.11
CA ASP A 330 -13.90 14.04 -5.73
C ASP A 330 -12.55 14.68 -6.13
N LYS A 331 -12.57 15.98 -6.44
CA LYS A 331 -11.36 16.77 -6.73
C LYS A 331 -11.53 18.23 -6.31
N SER A 332 -10.52 18.79 -5.67
CA SER A 332 -10.28 20.23 -5.57
C SER A 332 -8.79 20.46 -5.24
N PRO A 333 -8.16 21.56 -5.68
CA PRO A 333 -6.81 21.92 -5.24
C PRO A 333 -6.78 22.56 -3.84
N SER A 334 -7.91 23.05 -3.33
CA SER A 334 -7.98 23.89 -2.12
C SER A 334 -9.06 23.45 -1.10
N LEU A 335 -10.10 22.74 -1.54
CA LEU A 335 -11.14 22.18 -0.68
C LEU A 335 -10.81 20.74 -0.27
N ARG A 336 -11.18 20.36 0.95
CA ARG A 336 -11.04 18.99 1.46
C ARG A 336 -12.14 18.10 0.86
N SER A 337 -11.86 16.83 0.60
CA SER A 337 -12.91 15.84 0.28
C SER A 337 -13.90 15.75 1.45
N ALA A 338 -15.14 16.15 1.19
CA ALA A 338 -16.21 16.18 2.17
C ALA A 338 -17.55 15.90 1.47
N SER A 339 -18.54 15.42 2.23
CA SER A 339 -19.90 15.16 1.76
C SER A 339 -20.91 16.05 2.47
N ALA A 340 -21.87 16.63 1.75
CA ALA A 340 -22.98 17.40 2.30
C ALA A 340 -24.34 16.96 1.75
N PRO A 341 -25.39 16.84 2.58
CA PRO A 341 -26.74 16.57 2.13
C PRO A 341 -27.38 17.81 1.49
N PHE A 342 -28.29 17.59 0.54
CA PHE A 342 -29.11 18.64 -0.05
C PHE A 342 -30.49 18.10 -0.44
N SER A 343 -31.47 18.99 -0.56
CA SER A 343 -32.81 18.68 -1.02
C SER A 343 -33.15 19.46 -2.29
N VAL A 344 -33.91 18.82 -3.19
CA VAL A 344 -34.55 19.50 -4.33
C VAL A 344 -36.01 19.72 -3.94
N THR A 345 -36.37 20.96 -3.66
CA THR A 345 -37.68 21.37 -3.14
C THR A 345 -38.48 22.15 -4.19
N CYS A 346 -39.74 22.48 -3.91
CA CYS A 346 -40.49 23.45 -4.69
C CYS A 346 -39.76 24.81 -4.80
N LYS A 347 -39.04 25.27 -3.76
CA LYS A 347 -38.20 26.49 -3.76
C LYS A 347 -36.86 26.38 -4.51
N GLY A 348 -36.49 25.19 -5.00
CA GLY A 348 -35.17 24.91 -5.59
C GLY A 348 -34.28 24.11 -4.64
N ILE A 349 -32.95 24.29 -4.74
CA ILE A 349 -31.97 23.57 -3.91
C ILE A 349 -31.92 24.17 -2.52
N ARG A 350 -32.05 23.37 -1.45
CA ARG A 350 -32.01 23.80 -0.04
C ARG A 350 -31.36 22.70 0.83
N ASN A 351 -31.09 22.99 2.11
CA ASN A 351 -30.67 21.98 3.11
C ASN A 351 -31.71 20.86 3.30
N THR A 352 -31.35 19.78 4.00
CA THR A 352 -32.31 18.80 4.52
C THR A 352 -32.93 19.29 5.84
N ALA A 353 -34.15 18.83 6.16
CA ALA A 353 -34.91 19.31 7.32
C ALA A 353 -34.27 18.91 8.67
N THR A 354 -33.44 17.88 8.66
CA THR A 354 -32.65 17.35 9.77
C THR A 354 -31.65 18.39 10.30
N THR A 355 -30.93 19.11 9.43
CA THR A 355 -29.97 20.14 9.86
C THR A 355 -30.65 21.36 10.51
N THR A 356 -31.90 21.67 10.14
CA THR A 356 -32.65 22.82 10.69
C THR A 356 -32.98 22.64 12.18
N LEU A 357 -33.26 21.42 12.63
CA LEU A 357 -33.49 21.12 14.04
C LEU A 357 -32.19 21.20 14.87
N LEU A 358 -31.10 20.62 14.36
CA LEU A 358 -29.80 20.64 15.04
C LEU A 358 -29.24 22.06 15.19
N SER A 359 -29.31 22.88 14.14
CA SER A 359 -28.84 24.27 14.19
C SER A 359 -29.62 25.15 15.17
N ILE A 360 -30.93 24.95 15.32
CA ILE A 360 -31.74 25.61 16.36
C ILE A 360 -31.30 25.18 17.77
N LEU A 361 -31.03 23.88 17.98
CA LEU A 361 -30.51 23.34 19.24
C LEU A 361 -29.12 23.91 19.59
N SER A 362 -28.20 23.98 18.62
CA SER A 362 -26.89 24.60 18.79
C SER A 362 -26.97 26.08 19.15
N LEU A 363 -27.88 26.84 18.50
CA LEU A 363 -28.10 28.25 18.81
C LEU A 363 -28.68 28.45 20.22
N PHE A 364 -29.57 27.56 20.66
CA PHE A 364 -30.08 27.53 22.04
C PHE A 364 -28.97 27.28 23.08
N LEU A 365 -28.08 26.31 22.83
CA LEU A 365 -26.92 26.05 23.69
C LEU A 365 -25.99 27.28 23.74
N PHE A 366 -25.70 27.89 22.60
CA PHE A 366 -24.77 29.02 22.52
C PHE A 366 -25.32 30.27 23.24
N LEU A 367 -26.62 30.56 23.11
CA LEU A 367 -27.28 31.63 23.87
C LEU A 367 -27.32 31.32 25.38
N SER A 368 -27.55 30.07 25.76
CA SER A 368 -27.53 29.64 27.17
C SER A 368 -26.16 29.76 27.82
N LEU A 369 -25.08 29.57 27.06
CA LEU A 369 -23.69 29.66 27.55
C LEU A 369 -23.15 31.09 27.57
N THR A 370 -23.66 31.98 26.71
CA THR A 370 -23.15 33.36 26.57
C THR A 370 -23.90 34.40 27.40
N HIS A 371 -25.17 34.19 27.77
CA HIS A 371 -26.01 35.17 28.48
C HIS A 371 -26.73 34.58 29.72
N PRO A 372 -26.04 34.35 30.86
CA PRO A 372 -26.62 33.71 32.05
C PRO A 372 -27.79 34.48 32.72
N ASN A 373 -27.99 35.76 32.37
CA ASN A 373 -29.03 36.61 32.96
C ASN A 373 -30.40 36.56 32.24
N LEU A 374 -30.58 35.77 31.16
CA LEU A 374 -31.90 35.63 30.51
C LEU A 374 -32.87 34.68 31.23
N THR A 375 -32.45 34.09 32.36
CA THR A 375 -33.17 33.12 33.20
C THR A 375 -34.37 33.70 33.99
N LYS A 376 -34.91 34.86 33.59
CA LYS A 376 -36.02 35.56 34.28
C LYS A 376 -37.19 36.02 33.40
N LEU A 377 -37.28 35.54 32.16
CA LEU A 377 -38.42 35.78 31.26
C LEU A 377 -39.25 34.52 30.95
N THR A 378 -39.06 33.46 31.73
CA THR A 378 -39.62 32.11 31.52
C THR A 378 -40.53 31.61 32.66
N THR A 379 -41.31 32.51 33.27
CA THR A 379 -42.23 32.18 34.39
C THR A 379 -43.69 32.64 34.22
N THR A 380 -44.08 33.19 33.07
CA THR A 380 -45.44 33.74 32.86
C THR A 380 -46.11 33.41 31.53
N ALA A 381 -45.53 32.54 30.70
CA ALA A 381 -46.04 32.19 29.37
C ALA A 381 -46.43 30.71 29.17
N MET A 382 -46.24 29.84 30.16
CA MET A 382 -46.61 28.40 30.09
C MET A 382 -47.69 28.04 31.12
N ALA A 383 -48.87 28.66 30.99
CA ALA A 383 -50.00 28.42 31.89
C ALA A 383 -51.38 28.54 31.21
N SER A 384 -51.55 28.13 29.94
CA SER A 384 -52.88 28.05 29.28
C SER A 384 -52.95 27.26 27.95
N SER A 385 -52.30 26.10 27.84
CA SER A 385 -52.73 25.05 26.90
C SER A 385 -52.16 23.70 27.34
N SER A 386 -53.03 22.73 27.63
CA SER A 386 -52.67 21.43 28.20
C SER A 386 -53.19 20.28 27.33
N SER A 387 -52.71 19.05 27.60
CA SER A 387 -52.95 17.80 26.86
C SER A 387 -52.24 17.73 25.49
N LEU A 388 -51.71 16.58 25.04
CA LEU A 388 -51.67 15.24 25.64
C LEU A 388 -50.33 14.53 25.32
N THR A 389 -50.05 13.45 26.05
CA THR A 389 -48.79 12.69 26.01
C THR A 389 -48.56 11.92 24.71
N LEU A 390 -47.32 11.88 24.22
CA LEU A 390 -46.87 10.85 23.27
C LEU A 390 -45.84 9.92 23.94
N SER A 391 -46.23 8.68 24.17
CA SER A 391 -45.38 7.56 24.60
C SER A 391 -46.10 6.26 24.22
N GLN A 392 -45.33 5.26 23.75
CA GLN A 392 -45.81 3.99 23.17
C GLN A 392 -46.61 4.13 21.85
N ALA A 393 -45.94 4.04 20.69
CA ALA A 393 -46.56 3.67 19.40
C ALA A 393 -45.57 3.29 18.26
N ILE A 394 -44.49 2.55 18.51
CA ILE A 394 -43.71 1.89 17.43
C ILE A 394 -43.55 0.40 17.72
N LEU A 395 -44.66 -0.33 17.63
CA LEU A 395 -44.65 -1.77 17.37
C LEU A 395 -45.93 -2.15 16.62
N ALA A 396 -45.78 -2.90 15.52
CA ALA A 396 -46.85 -3.53 14.75
C ALA A 396 -48.04 -2.65 14.29
N ARG A 397 -47.98 -2.17 13.04
CA ARG A 397 -48.68 -2.87 11.93
C ARG A 397 -48.42 -2.26 10.55
N ALA A 398 -47.81 -3.04 9.66
CA ALA A 398 -48.27 -3.07 8.28
C ALA A 398 -49.56 -3.92 8.21
N ILE A 399 -50.52 -3.51 7.37
CA ILE A 399 -51.49 -4.32 6.58
C ILE A 399 -52.71 -3.45 6.19
N SER A 400 -52.85 -3.17 4.89
CA SER A 400 -54.09 -2.75 4.19
C SER A 400 -54.69 -1.35 4.51
N HIS A 401 -55.48 -0.70 3.65
CA HIS A 401 -56.05 -1.09 2.33
C HIS A 401 -56.31 0.14 1.41
N HIS A 402 -56.74 -0.15 0.17
CA HIS A 402 -57.16 0.74 -0.94
C HIS A 402 -56.06 1.55 -1.69
N GLY A 403 -56.12 1.67 -3.02
CA GLY A 403 -56.98 0.95 -3.98
C GLY A 403 -57.10 1.57 -5.39
N SER A 404 -57.36 0.72 -6.41
CA SER A 404 -57.47 1.02 -7.86
C SER A 404 -56.17 1.49 -8.55
N ASN A 405 -55.91 1.34 -9.85
CA ASN A 405 -56.36 0.48 -10.98
C ASN A 405 -55.37 0.81 -12.14
N SER A 406 -55.00 -0.02 -13.12
CA SER A 406 -55.14 -1.47 -13.44
C SER A 406 -53.95 -1.82 -14.38
N SER A 407 -53.87 -2.75 -15.35
CA SER A 407 -54.73 -3.79 -15.97
C SER A 407 -53.85 -4.67 -16.89
N SER A 408 -54.23 -5.94 -17.10
CA SER A 408 -53.64 -6.93 -18.06
C SER A 408 -52.16 -7.33 -17.82
N ASP A 409 -51.71 -8.58 -18.05
CA ASP A 409 -52.36 -9.69 -18.79
C ASP A 409 -52.15 -11.09 -18.16
N ARG A 410 -52.58 -12.17 -18.85
CA ARG A 410 -52.74 -13.55 -18.32
C ARG A 410 -51.62 -14.56 -18.69
N VAL A 411 -51.69 -15.74 -18.03
CA VAL A 411 -51.12 -17.11 -18.31
C VAL A 411 -50.11 -17.55 -17.22
N SER A 412 -50.30 -18.55 -16.33
CA SER A 412 -50.86 -19.93 -16.38
C SER A 412 -49.83 -20.99 -16.84
N LEU A 413 -49.54 -22.15 -16.19
CA LEU A 413 -49.93 -22.76 -14.91
C LEU A 413 -49.03 -23.99 -14.63
N SER A 414 -48.61 -24.26 -13.38
CA SER A 414 -48.45 -25.64 -12.84
C SER A 414 -48.10 -25.67 -11.34
N THR A 415 -48.80 -26.53 -10.58
CA THR A 415 -48.55 -26.92 -9.16
C THR A 415 -48.97 -28.39 -8.99
N LEU A 416 -48.99 -28.92 -7.74
CA LEU A 416 -49.53 -30.23 -7.29
C LEU A 416 -48.52 -31.41 -7.29
N THR A 417 -48.44 -32.31 -6.28
CA THR A 417 -48.88 -32.27 -4.86
C THR A 417 -48.14 -33.31 -4.00
N ILE A 418 -48.25 -33.19 -2.67
CA ILE A 418 -47.98 -34.25 -1.67
C ILE A 418 -49.24 -35.13 -1.47
N PRO A 419 -49.11 -36.40 -1.05
CA PRO A 419 -50.02 -36.91 -0.01
C PRO A 419 -49.30 -37.60 1.17
N THR A 420 -49.94 -37.57 2.33
CA THR A 420 -49.52 -38.20 3.60
C THR A 420 -50.33 -39.48 3.89
N PHE A 421 -49.92 -40.31 4.87
CA PHE A 421 -50.73 -40.68 6.05
C PHE A 421 -49.98 -41.58 7.08
N SER A 422 -50.62 -41.84 8.22
CA SER A 422 -50.10 -42.34 9.53
C SER A 422 -50.08 -43.88 9.75
N GLY A 423 -49.44 -44.36 10.85
CA GLY A 423 -50.05 -45.47 11.62
C GLY A 423 -49.23 -46.37 12.59
N LEU A 424 -49.14 -46.00 13.88
CA LEU A 424 -49.31 -46.83 15.11
C LEU A 424 -48.59 -48.21 15.37
N LYS A 425 -47.89 -48.27 16.52
CA LYS A 425 -47.92 -49.30 17.62
C LYS A 425 -47.35 -50.75 17.49
N SER A 426 -46.20 -50.93 18.19
CA SER A 426 -45.94 -51.87 19.33
C SER A 426 -45.78 -53.42 19.20
N SER A 427 -44.92 -53.94 20.11
CA SER A 427 -44.92 -55.24 20.85
C SER A 427 -44.16 -56.49 20.36
N SER A 428 -42.88 -56.60 20.78
CA SER A 428 -42.31 -57.63 21.71
C SER A 428 -42.15 -59.13 21.35
N LEU A 429 -41.09 -59.74 21.95
CA LEU A 429 -40.83 -61.19 22.19
C LEU A 429 -40.35 -62.05 20.97
N ALA A 430 -39.46 -63.06 21.10
CA ALA A 430 -38.52 -63.43 22.17
C ALA A 430 -37.45 -64.50 21.80
N SER A 431 -36.35 -64.53 22.57
CA SER A 431 -35.65 -65.72 23.15
C SER A 431 -34.63 -66.59 22.35
N SER A 432 -33.79 -67.27 23.15
CA SER A 432 -32.72 -68.27 22.85
C SER A 432 -31.47 -67.76 22.08
N SER A 433 -30.20 -67.82 22.53
CA SER A 433 -29.37 -68.72 23.39
C SER A 433 -28.61 -69.80 22.60
N SER A 434 -27.37 -70.23 22.92
CA SER A 434 -26.63 -70.17 24.21
C SER A 434 -25.09 -70.35 24.08
N SER A 435 -24.36 -70.15 25.20
CA SER A 435 -23.09 -70.83 25.61
C SER A 435 -21.77 -70.58 24.83
N SER A 436 -20.55 -70.61 25.42
CA SER A 436 -20.16 -70.76 26.85
C SER A 436 -18.68 -70.40 27.19
N SER A 437 -18.49 -69.64 28.30
CA SER A 437 -17.43 -69.79 29.34
C SER A 437 -15.93 -69.61 29.00
N ALA A 438 -15.00 -69.24 29.92
CA ALA A 438 -15.04 -69.08 31.39
C ALA A 438 -14.08 -67.96 31.93
N LYS A 439 -14.07 -67.74 33.26
CA LYS A 439 -13.23 -66.80 34.07
C LYS A 439 -12.30 -67.64 35.03
N PRO A 440 -11.61 -67.18 36.13
CA PRO A 440 -11.48 -65.86 36.81
C PRO A 440 -10.02 -65.47 37.27
N ARG A 441 -9.71 -64.29 37.88
CA ARG A 441 -9.97 -63.76 39.26
C ARG A 441 -9.77 -62.22 39.26
N ARG A 442 -10.58 -61.34 39.90
CA ARG A 442 -10.76 -61.00 41.36
C ARG A 442 -9.48 -60.45 42.02
N ARG A 443 -9.45 -59.37 42.83
CA ARG A 443 -10.45 -58.57 43.62
C ARG A 443 -10.10 -57.04 43.53
N VAL A 444 -10.76 -56.03 44.15
CA VAL A 444 -12.18 -55.60 44.37
C VAL A 444 -12.21 -54.42 45.38
N HIS A 445 -12.79 -53.26 45.01
CA HIS A 445 -13.38 -52.19 45.86
C HIS A 445 -14.12 -51.18 44.95
N SER A 446 -15.02 -50.26 45.35
CA SER A 446 -15.99 -50.19 46.47
C SER A 446 -16.68 -48.81 46.44
N THR A 447 -17.81 -48.66 45.76
CA THR A 447 -18.48 -47.34 45.59
C THR A 447 -19.30 -46.89 46.80
N ARG A 448 -19.14 -45.61 47.20
CA ARG A 448 -20.15 -44.82 47.92
C ARG A 448 -20.12 -43.36 47.42
N PRO A 449 -21.26 -42.64 47.38
CA PRO A 449 -21.33 -41.30 46.81
C PRO A 449 -20.84 -40.23 47.78
N VAL A 450 -20.21 -39.19 47.24
CA VAL A 450 -19.84 -37.96 47.95
C VAL A 450 -20.89 -36.88 47.68
N ARG A 451 -21.19 -36.04 48.67
CA ARG A 451 -22.07 -34.87 48.52
C ARG A 451 -21.31 -33.75 47.81
N ALA A 452 -21.73 -33.38 46.60
CA ALA A 452 -21.32 -32.12 45.98
C ALA A 452 -22.19 -30.97 46.52
N SER A 453 -21.55 -29.85 46.87
CA SER A 453 -22.09 -28.46 46.98
C SER A 453 -21.21 -27.51 47.82
N ALA A 454 -19.98 -27.87 48.22
CA ALA A 454 -19.21 -27.10 49.20
C ALA A 454 -17.66 -27.13 49.01
N VAL A 455 -17.17 -27.49 47.82
CA VAL A 455 -15.72 -27.62 47.53
C VAL A 455 -15.30 -26.80 46.30
N GLU A 456 -16.15 -26.67 45.29
CA GLU A 456 -15.87 -25.97 44.02
C GLU A 456 -15.46 -24.48 44.16
N THR A 457 -15.71 -23.85 45.31
CA THR A 457 -15.31 -22.47 45.60
C THR A 457 -13.89 -22.32 46.15
N LEU A 458 -13.20 -23.41 46.47
CA LEU A 458 -11.81 -23.37 46.97
C LEU A 458 -10.80 -23.66 45.84
N ASP A 459 -11.01 -24.72 45.05
CA ASP A 459 -10.07 -25.11 44.00
C ASP A 459 -9.85 -23.99 42.97
N LYS A 460 -10.95 -23.36 42.48
CA LYS A 460 -10.90 -22.24 41.53
C LYS A 460 -10.15 -21.01 42.02
N THR A 461 -10.14 -20.72 43.32
CA THR A 461 -9.36 -19.59 43.86
C THR A 461 -7.85 -19.87 43.81
N THR A 462 -7.44 -21.12 44.00
CA THR A 462 -6.02 -21.53 43.92
C THR A 462 -5.47 -21.33 42.51
N GLU A 463 -6.16 -21.86 41.49
CA GLU A 463 -5.73 -21.75 40.08
C GLU A 463 -5.58 -20.28 39.64
N THR A 464 -6.60 -19.45 39.90
CA THR A 464 -6.57 -18.02 39.56
C THR A 464 -5.42 -17.28 40.26
N SER A 465 -5.18 -17.57 41.55
CA SER A 465 -4.09 -16.91 42.30
C SER A 465 -2.69 -17.26 41.77
N LEU A 466 -2.50 -18.48 41.24
CA LEU A 466 -1.24 -18.92 40.65
C LEU A 466 -1.01 -18.28 39.28
N VAL A 467 -2.07 -18.13 38.46
CA VAL A 467 -2.06 -17.39 37.19
C VAL A 467 -1.68 -15.93 37.42
N GLU A 468 -2.33 -15.21 38.34
CA GLU A 468 -1.99 -13.82 38.68
C GLU A 468 -0.52 -13.68 39.15
N LYS A 469 -0.05 -14.63 39.97
CA LYS A 469 1.34 -14.67 40.45
C LYS A 469 2.35 -14.93 39.33
N SER A 470 2.03 -15.83 38.39
CA SER A 470 2.84 -16.12 37.19
C SER A 470 2.93 -14.90 36.27
N VAL A 471 1.78 -14.26 35.98
CA VAL A 471 1.71 -13.01 35.20
C VAL A 471 2.55 -11.91 35.86
N ASN A 472 2.44 -11.72 37.18
CA ASN A 472 3.27 -10.75 37.88
C ASN A 472 4.76 -11.13 37.92
N THR A 473 5.12 -12.42 37.91
CA THR A 473 6.53 -12.85 37.74
C THR A 473 7.09 -12.33 36.42
N ILE A 474 6.35 -12.48 35.31
CA ILE A 474 6.75 -11.96 33.99
C ILE A 474 6.91 -10.43 34.03
N ARG A 475 5.96 -9.71 34.66
CA ARG A 475 6.04 -8.24 34.83
C ARG A 475 7.30 -7.83 35.59
N PHE A 476 7.61 -8.46 36.72
CA PHE A 476 8.75 -8.06 37.55
C PHE A 476 10.10 -8.51 36.99
N LEU A 477 10.21 -9.68 36.35
CA LEU A 477 11.42 -10.05 35.59
C LEU A 477 11.73 -9.02 34.49
N ALA A 478 10.71 -8.51 33.79
CA ALA A 478 10.87 -7.47 32.79
C ALA A 478 11.30 -6.12 33.39
N ILE A 479 10.65 -5.69 34.47
CA ILE A 479 11.00 -4.45 35.18
C ILE A 479 12.43 -4.50 35.71
N ASP A 480 12.84 -5.59 36.35
CA ASP A 480 14.14 -5.72 37.00
C ASP A 480 15.30 -5.76 36.01
N ALA A 481 15.14 -6.46 34.89
CA ALA A 481 16.13 -6.47 33.82
C ALA A 481 16.31 -5.07 33.21
N VAL A 482 15.21 -4.35 32.94
CA VAL A 482 15.23 -2.99 32.40
C VAL A 482 15.86 -2.00 33.40
N GLU A 483 15.53 -2.10 34.69
CA GLU A 483 16.08 -1.25 35.75
C GLU A 483 17.57 -1.53 35.97
N LYS A 484 17.99 -2.81 36.02
CA LYS A 484 19.40 -3.21 36.17
C LYS A 484 20.26 -2.82 34.95
N ALA A 485 19.69 -2.86 33.74
CA ALA A 485 20.34 -2.37 32.53
C ALA A 485 20.27 -0.84 32.37
N ASN A 486 19.45 -0.16 33.20
CA ASN A 486 19.05 1.24 33.04
C ASN A 486 18.61 1.59 31.60
N SER A 487 17.99 0.63 30.92
CA SER A 487 17.74 0.67 29.47
C SER A 487 16.72 -0.40 29.07
N GLY A 488 15.70 -0.04 28.29
CA GLY A 488 14.70 -0.97 27.77
C GLY A 488 13.27 -0.47 27.91
N HIS A 489 12.33 -1.36 27.59
CA HIS A 489 10.92 -1.05 27.40
C HIS A 489 10.05 -1.87 28.38
N PRO A 490 9.69 -1.33 29.56
CA PRO A 490 8.89 -2.07 30.55
C PRO A 490 7.39 -2.06 30.20
N GLY A 491 6.91 -1.04 29.47
CA GLY A 491 5.50 -0.80 29.21
C GLY A 491 4.74 -1.97 28.56
N LEU A 492 5.25 -2.48 27.43
CA LEU A 492 4.63 -3.60 26.72
C LEU A 492 4.69 -4.90 27.56
N PRO A 493 5.83 -5.35 28.11
CA PRO A 493 5.86 -6.50 29.01
C PRO A 493 4.88 -6.41 30.19
N MET A 494 4.66 -5.23 30.75
CA MET A 494 3.68 -5.02 31.83
C MET A 494 2.23 -5.17 31.37
N GLY A 495 1.87 -4.64 30.20
CA GLY A 495 0.53 -4.79 29.61
C GLY A 495 0.25 -6.20 29.06
N CYS A 496 1.21 -6.77 28.34
CA CYS A 496 1.09 -8.04 27.61
C CYS A 496 1.36 -9.32 28.43
N ALA A 497 1.86 -9.23 29.67
CA ALA A 497 2.11 -10.42 30.51
C ALA A 497 0.91 -11.41 30.62
N PRO A 498 -0.37 -10.96 30.68
CA PRO A 498 -1.53 -11.85 30.62
C PRO A 498 -1.61 -12.70 29.34
N MET A 499 -1.51 -12.08 28.17
CA MET A 499 -1.60 -12.80 26.89
C MET A 499 -0.36 -13.67 26.64
N GLY A 500 0.83 -13.18 27.02
CA GLY A 500 2.09 -13.93 26.92
C GLY A 500 2.10 -15.18 27.80
N HIS A 501 1.60 -15.07 29.04
CA HIS A 501 1.46 -16.21 29.95
C HIS A 501 0.53 -17.28 29.37
N ILE A 502 -0.70 -16.93 28.97
CA ILE A 502 -1.67 -17.90 28.42
C ILE A 502 -1.13 -18.54 27.15
N LEU A 503 -0.50 -17.76 26.27
CA LEU A 503 0.00 -18.25 24.99
C LEU A 503 1.11 -19.31 25.18
N TYR A 504 2.11 -19.04 26.02
CA TYR A 504 3.19 -20.00 26.28
C TYR A 504 2.77 -21.12 27.24
N ASP A 505 2.00 -20.85 28.29
CA ASP A 505 1.72 -21.85 29.34
C ASP A 505 0.58 -22.82 28.97
N GLU A 506 -0.35 -22.42 28.10
CA GLU A 506 -1.59 -23.19 27.83
C GLU A 506 -1.83 -23.54 26.36
N VAL A 507 -1.21 -22.83 25.40
CA VAL A 507 -1.67 -22.79 24.00
C VAL A 507 -0.63 -23.27 22.98
N MET A 508 0.64 -22.90 23.17
CA MET A 508 1.74 -23.23 22.24
C MET A 508 2.26 -24.65 22.45
N ARG A 509 2.49 -25.38 21.35
CA ARG A 509 3.19 -26.68 21.35
C ARG A 509 4.70 -26.47 21.08
N TYR A 510 5.56 -26.61 22.09
CA TYR A 510 7.01 -26.52 21.93
C TYR A 510 7.75 -27.52 22.82
N ASN A 511 9.06 -27.70 22.58
CA ASN A 511 9.96 -28.35 23.53
C ASN A 511 11.05 -27.34 23.96
N PRO A 512 11.11 -26.90 25.22
CA PRO A 512 12.13 -25.95 25.68
C PRO A 512 13.55 -26.53 25.65
N LYS A 513 13.68 -27.86 25.57
CA LYS A 513 14.95 -28.58 25.42
C LYS A 513 15.29 -28.95 23.97
N ASN A 514 14.41 -28.65 23.02
CA ASN A 514 14.74 -28.62 21.60
C ASN A 514 14.08 -27.42 20.89
N PRO A 515 14.70 -26.23 20.92
CA PRO A 515 14.22 -25.06 20.17
C PRO A 515 14.23 -25.28 18.64
N TYR A 516 14.80 -26.38 18.13
CA TYR A 516 14.86 -26.71 16.72
C TYR A 516 13.84 -27.76 16.27
N TRP A 517 12.97 -28.26 17.17
CA TRP A 517 11.90 -29.21 16.79
C TRP A 517 11.06 -28.64 15.64
N PHE A 518 11.10 -29.30 14.48
CA PHE A 518 10.55 -28.79 13.22
C PHE A 518 9.07 -28.41 13.30
N ASN A 519 8.27 -29.20 14.04
CA ASN A 519 6.82 -29.04 14.16
C ASN A 519 6.39 -28.43 15.51
N ARG A 520 7.24 -27.59 16.10
CA ARG A 520 6.81 -26.67 17.16
C ARG A 520 5.90 -25.58 16.59
N ASP A 521 4.96 -25.10 17.40
CA ASP A 521 4.31 -23.82 17.15
C ASP A 521 5.36 -22.70 17.14
N ARG A 522 5.28 -21.78 16.18
CA ARG A 522 6.20 -20.64 16.02
C ARG A 522 5.64 -19.39 16.72
N PHE A 523 6.49 -18.60 17.37
CA PHE A 523 6.11 -17.33 17.98
C PHE A 523 7.02 -16.18 17.55
N VAL A 524 6.41 -15.06 17.15
CA VAL A 524 7.11 -13.83 16.73
C VAL A 524 6.64 -12.62 17.52
N LEU A 525 7.53 -12.03 18.33
CA LEU A 525 7.30 -10.70 18.90
C LEU A 525 7.65 -9.62 17.86
N SER A 526 6.67 -9.23 17.03
CA SER A 526 6.85 -8.16 16.04
C SER A 526 7.05 -6.79 16.72
N ALA A 527 6.43 -6.57 17.88
CA ALA A 527 6.72 -5.44 18.76
C ALA A 527 8.03 -5.68 19.55
N GLY A 528 9.13 -5.93 18.82
CA GLY A 528 10.40 -6.44 19.39
C GLY A 528 11.02 -5.59 20.49
N HIS A 529 10.64 -4.31 20.59
CA HIS A 529 11.08 -3.43 21.69
C HIS A 529 10.73 -4.03 23.07
N GLY A 530 9.61 -4.74 23.19
CA GLY A 530 9.19 -5.45 24.40
C GLY A 530 9.89 -6.80 24.66
N CYS A 531 11.08 -7.03 24.12
CA CYS A 531 11.80 -8.33 24.15
C CYS A 531 11.91 -9.00 25.53
N MET A 532 11.93 -8.24 26.63
CA MET A 532 11.92 -8.82 27.99
C MET A 532 10.66 -9.65 28.30
N LEU A 533 9.53 -9.43 27.62
CA LEU A 533 8.38 -10.34 27.67
C LEU A 533 8.79 -11.74 27.20
N GLN A 534 9.38 -11.83 26.01
CA GLN A 534 9.77 -13.10 25.41
C GLN A 534 10.93 -13.76 26.18
N TYR A 535 11.92 -12.98 26.65
CA TYR A 535 13.00 -13.52 27.47
C TYR A 535 12.49 -14.06 28.82
N ALA A 536 11.57 -13.37 29.50
CA ALA A 536 10.96 -13.89 30.72
C ALA A 536 10.13 -15.18 30.48
N LEU A 537 9.41 -15.26 29.36
CA LEU A 537 8.64 -16.45 28.98
C LEU A 537 9.55 -17.65 28.63
N LEU A 538 10.62 -17.44 27.84
CA LEU A 538 11.62 -18.47 27.54
C LEU A 538 12.33 -18.97 28.82
N HIS A 539 12.65 -18.05 29.73
CA HIS A 539 13.25 -18.39 31.02
C HIS A 539 12.32 -19.27 31.88
N LEU A 540 11.06 -18.88 32.06
CA LEU A 540 10.08 -19.64 32.83
C LEU A 540 9.77 -21.00 32.19
N ALA A 541 9.63 -21.05 30.86
CA ALA A 541 9.47 -22.29 30.11
C ALA A 541 10.70 -23.23 30.17
N GLY A 542 11.85 -22.73 30.63
CA GLY A 542 13.04 -23.54 30.88
C GLY A 542 13.97 -23.71 29.67
N TYR A 543 14.01 -22.75 28.74
CA TYR A 543 14.98 -22.77 27.63
C TYR A 543 16.41 -22.50 28.13
N ASP A 544 17.38 -23.35 27.76
CA ASP A 544 18.79 -23.23 28.19
C ASP A 544 19.56 -22.06 27.52
N SER A 545 18.87 -21.28 26.69
CA SER A 545 19.33 -20.03 26.09
C SER A 545 19.10 -18.80 26.97
N VAL A 546 18.18 -18.85 27.95
CA VAL A 546 17.82 -17.70 28.79
C VAL A 546 17.73 -18.11 30.27
N LEU A 547 18.88 -18.09 30.95
CA LEU A 547 18.97 -18.31 32.39
C LEU A 547 18.75 -17.02 33.19
N GLU A 548 18.64 -17.13 34.51
CA GLU A 548 18.46 -15.96 35.40
C GLU A 548 19.61 -14.94 35.26
N GLU A 549 20.84 -15.42 35.02
CA GLU A 549 22.01 -14.58 34.75
C GLU A 549 21.99 -13.93 33.35
N ASP A 550 21.33 -14.55 32.37
CA ASP A 550 21.09 -13.92 31.06
C ASP A 550 20.06 -12.78 31.21
N LEU A 551 19.00 -12.96 31.99
CA LEU A 551 18.04 -11.89 32.32
C LEU A 551 18.73 -10.73 33.08
N LYS A 552 19.60 -11.04 34.04
CA LYS A 552 20.45 -10.04 34.72
C LYS A 552 21.45 -9.38 33.77
N SER A 553 21.77 -9.99 32.64
CA SER A 553 22.70 -9.47 31.63
C SER A 553 22.01 -8.81 30.44
N PHE A 554 20.71 -8.54 30.53
CA PHE A 554 19.94 -7.83 29.50
C PHE A 554 20.65 -6.57 28.98
N ARG A 555 20.72 -6.44 27.65
CA ARG A 555 21.38 -5.34 26.93
C ARG A 555 22.89 -5.17 27.20
N GLN A 556 23.54 -6.12 27.86
CA GLN A 556 25.00 -6.07 28.08
C GLN A 556 25.76 -6.71 26.91
N TRP A 557 27.03 -6.33 26.74
CA TRP A 557 27.88 -6.83 25.66
C TRP A 557 28.04 -8.36 25.73
N GLY A 558 27.75 -9.06 24.62
CA GLY A 558 27.87 -10.51 24.53
C GLY A 558 26.82 -11.30 25.35
N SER A 559 25.71 -10.66 25.71
CA SER A 559 24.58 -11.33 26.38
C SER A 559 23.63 -12.01 25.38
N ARG A 560 23.02 -13.13 25.79
CA ARG A 560 21.93 -13.82 25.05
C ARG A 560 20.57 -13.12 25.17
N THR A 561 20.57 -11.88 25.66
CA THR A 561 19.38 -11.05 25.91
C THR A 561 19.59 -9.65 25.30
N PRO A 562 19.82 -9.56 23.97
CA PRO A 562 20.03 -8.29 23.29
C PRO A 562 18.82 -7.37 23.35
N GLY A 563 19.04 -6.09 22.98
CA GLY A 563 18.06 -5.02 23.18
C GLY A 563 16.77 -5.12 22.37
N HIS A 564 16.77 -5.98 21.35
CA HIS A 564 15.64 -6.50 20.59
C HIS A 564 15.89 -8.01 20.35
N PRO A 565 14.90 -8.82 19.93
CA PRO A 565 15.07 -10.26 19.75
C PRO A 565 15.95 -10.55 18.52
N GLU A 566 17.00 -11.34 18.70
CA GLU A 566 17.98 -11.69 17.66
C GLU A 566 18.13 -13.22 17.57
N ASN A 567 17.64 -13.81 16.46
CA ASN A 567 17.53 -15.28 16.32
C ASN A 567 18.88 -16.02 16.35
N PHE A 568 19.94 -15.36 15.89
CA PHE A 568 21.29 -15.90 15.81
C PHE A 568 22.02 -15.93 17.17
N GLU A 569 21.61 -15.10 18.14
CA GLU A 569 22.16 -15.10 19.52
C GLU A 569 21.35 -16.00 20.48
N THR A 570 20.02 -16.04 20.31
CA THR A 570 19.11 -16.55 21.35
C THR A 570 18.19 -17.66 20.82
N PRO A 571 18.58 -18.96 20.94
CA PRO A 571 17.73 -20.08 20.56
C PRO A 571 16.35 -20.04 21.26
N GLY A 572 15.27 -20.15 20.48
CA GLY A 572 13.89 -19.89 20.95
C GLY A 572 13.35 -18.51 20.56
N ILE A 573 14.18 -17.64 19.99
CA ILE A 573 13.75 -16.51 19.16
C ILE A 573 13.69 -16.99 17.71
N GLU A 574 12.50 -17.00 17.10
CA GLU A 574 12.30 -17.55 15.75
C GLU A 574 12.85 -16.65 14.64
N VAL A 575 12.72 -15.32 14.78
CA VAL A 575 13.14 -14.33 13.79
C VAL A 575 13.66 -13.07 14.48
N THR A 576 14.62 -12.38 13.84
CA THR A 576 15.13 -11.10 14.37
C THR A 576 14.13 -9.98 14.14
N THR A 577 13.68 -9.31 15.20
CA THR A 577 12.74 -8.17 15.12
C THR A 577 13.32 -6.91 15.77
N GLY A 578 12.63 -5.78 15.64
CA GLY A 578 13.09 -4.48 16.12
C GLY A 578 12.57 -3.35 15.24
N PRO A 579 12.92 -3.33 13.94
CA PRO A 579 12.19 -2.55 12.95
C PRO A 579 10.74 -3.05 12.91
N LEU A 580 9.79 -2.11 12.98
CA LEU A 580 8.37 -2.40 13.12
C LEU A 580 7.80 -2.96 11.80
N GLY A 581 6.65 -3.64 11.89
CA GLY A 581 6.00 -4.31 10.76
C GLY A 581 6.73 -5.55 10.20
N GLN A 582 8.06 -5.67 10.34
CA GLN A 582 8.84 -6.83 9.86
C GLN A 582 8.34 -8.15 10.45
N GLY A 583 8.17 -8.22 11.77
CA GLY A 583 7.87 -9.48 12.46
C GLY A 583 6.54 -10.10 12.05
N ILE A 584 5.48 -9.30 11.90
CA ILE A 584 4.19 -9.80 11.39
C ILE A 584 4.32 -10.27 9.93
N ALA A 585 5.10 -9.58 9.09
CA ALA A 585 5.39 -10.05 7.74
C ALA A 585 6.26 -11.33 7.70
N ASN A 586 7.18 -11.51 8.65
CA ASN A 586 7.90 -12.78 8.82
C ASN A 586 6.96 -13.90 9.29
N ALA A 587 5.99 -13.60 10.16
CA ALA A 587 4.98 -14.56 10.61
C ALA A 587 4.07 -15.02 9.46
N VAL A 588 3.74 -14.15 8.50
CA VAL A 588 3.08 -14.54 7.24
C VAL A 588 3.94 -15.53 6.43
N GLY A 589 5.27 -15.34 6.40
CA GLY A 589 6.20 -16.27 5.77
C GLY A 589 6.32 -17.63 6.47
N LEU A 590 6.35 -17.64 7.81
CA LEU A 590 6.34 -18.86 8.61
C LEU A 590 5.04 -19.66 8.38
N ALA A 591 3.87 -18.99 8.37
CA ALA A 591 2.58 -19.62 8.13
C ALA A 591 2.39 -20.07 6.66
N LEU A 592 2.99 -19.37 5.68
CA LEU A 592 3.06 -19.84 4.29
C LEU A 592 3.87 -21.14 4.20
N ALA A 593 5.05 -21.18 4.84
CA ALA A 593 5.91 -22.35 4.85
C ALA A 593 5.23 -23.57 5.50
N GLU A 594 4.52 -23.38 6.61
CA GLU A 594 3.70 -24.44 7.23
C GLU A 594 2.64 -24.97 6.25
N LYS A 595 1.82 -24.08 5.68
CA LYS A 595 0.71 -24.47 4.78
C LYS A 595 1.23 -25.16 3.51
N HIS A 596 2.36 -24.73 2.97
CA HIS A 596 3.03 -25.38 1.82
C HIS A 596 3.52 -26.80 2.15
N LEU A 597 4.27 -26.93 3.25
CA LEU A 597 4.86 -28.20 3.66
C LEU A 597 3.77 -29.20 4.10
N ALA A 598 2.71 -28.72 4.76
CA ALA A 598 1.53 -29.51 5.11
C ALA A 598 0.86 -30.11 3.87
N ALA A 599 0.51 -29.29 2.87
CA ALA A 599 -0.18 -29.80 1.68
C ALA A 599 0.69 -30.71 0.80
N ARG A 600 2.01 -30.48 0.78
CA ARG A 600 2.96 -31.29 0.00
C ARG A 600 3.31 -32.63 0.64
N TYR A 601 3.38 -32.70 1.97
CA TYR A 601 3.90 -33.88 2.67
C TYR A 601 2.90 -34.60 3.58
N ASN A 602 1.83 -33.97 4.08
CA ASN A 602 0.79 -34.71 4.81
C ASN A 602 0.05 -35.66 3.87
N LYS A 603 -0.43 -36.77 4.42
CA LYS A 603 -1.16 -37.83 3.71
C LYS A 603 -2.47 -38.12 4.44
N PRO A 604 -3.49 -38.72 3.79
CA PRO A 604 -4.80 -38.97 4.42
C PRO A 604 -4.77 -39.83 5.69
N ASP A 605 -3.68 -40.56 5.95
CA ASP A 605 -3.46 -41.36 7.16
C ASP A 605 -2.29 -40.85 8.03
N SER A 606 -1.66 -39.73 7.69
CA SER A 606 -0.45 -39.24 8.37
C SER A 606 -0.27 -37.73 8.21
N GLU A 607 -0.62 -36.99 9.27
CA GLU A 607 -0.35 -35.57 9.42
C GLU A 607 0.95 -35.37 10.22
N ILE A 608 1.95 -34.78 9.57
CA ILE A 608 3.32 -34.61 10.09
C ILE A 608 3.80 -33.16 10.09
N VAL A 609 3.17 -32.29 9.29
CA VAL A 609 3.30 -30.83 9.38
C VAL A 609 1.94 -30.28 9.82
N ASP A 610 1.85 -29.96 11.11
CA ASP A 610 0.71 -29.30 11.73
C ASP A 610 1.19 -28.45 12.90
N HIS A 611 1.32 -27.14 12.70
CA HIS A 611 1.63 -26.20 13.77
C HIS A 611 1.10 -24.80 13.49
N TYR A 612 0.94 -24.01 14.55
CA TYR A 612 0.48 -22.62 14.46
C TYR A 612 1.65 -21.64 14.38
N THR A 613 1.39 -20.47 13.80
CA THR A 613 2.26 -19.30 13.91
C THR A 613 1.52 -18.21 14.67
N TYR A 614 2.06 -17.78 15.80
CA TYR A 614 1.53 -16.67 16.60
C TYR A 614 2.41 -15.43 16.47
N CYS A 615 1.79 -14.26 16.50
CA CYS A 615 2.52 -12.99 16.49
C CYS A 615 1.96 -12.01 17.51
N ILE A 616 2.80 -11.38 18.35
CA ILE A 616 2.41 -10.20 19.15
C ILE A 616 2.91 -8.94 18.43
N LEU A 617 1.99 -8.01 18.17
CA LEU A 617 2.27 -6.70 17.58
C LEU A 617 1.52 -5.58 18.34
N GLY A 618 2.01 -4.35 18.24
CA GLY A 618 1.37 -3.15 18.79
C GLY A 618 1.14 -2.10 17.71
N ASP A 619 0.64 -0.93 18.08
CA ASP A 619 0.18 0.13 17.16
C ASP A 619 1.24 0.52 16.11
N GLY A 620 2.49 0.67 16.52
CA GLY A 620 3.60 0.98 15.62
C GLY A 620 3.87 -0.06 14.53
N CYS A 621 3.43 -1.33 14.71
CA CYS A 621 3.43 -2.31 13.62
C CYS A 621 2.19 -2.20 12.74
N GLN A 622 1.06 -1.71 13.26
CA GLN A 622 -0.18 -1.54 12.49
C GLN A 622 -0.12 -0.33 11.55
N MET A 623 0.66 0.70 11.91
CA MET A 623 0.95 1.88 11.09
C MET A 623 1.87 1.59 9.88
N GLU A 624 2.70 0.55 9.96
CA GLU A 624 3.76 0.27 8.98
C GLU A 624 3.22 -0.38 7.70
N GLY A 625 3.54 0.20 6.54
CA GLY A 625 3.01 -0.22 5.23
C GLY A 625 3.26 -1.71 4.91
N ILE A 626 4.45 -2.20 5.26
CA ILE A 626 4.84 -3.62 5.13
C ILE A 626 3.90 -4.59 5.87
N ALA A 627 3.35 -4.20 7.02
CA ALA A 627 2.41 -5.03 7.75
C ALA A 627 1.08 -5.14 6.99
N ASN A 628 0.62 -4.04 6.39
CA ASN A 628 -0.58 -4.04 5.56
C ASN A 628 -0.38 -4.84 4.25
N GLU A 629 0.80 -4.74 3.62
CA GLU A 629 1.18 -5.59 2.49
C GLU A 629 1.08 -7.09 2.83
N ALA A 630 1.75 -7.50 3.91
CA ALA A 630 1.80 -8.91 4.31
C ALA A 630 0.44 -9.43 4.81
N CYS A 631 -0.31 -8.63 5.57
CA CYS A 631 -1.65 -9.03 6.03
C CYS A 631 -2.64 -9.13 4.85
N SER A 632 -2.51 -8.30 3.82
CA SER A 632 -3.28 -8.42 2.58
C SER A 632 -3.02 -9.75 1.86
N LEU A 633 -1.78 -10.23 1.85
CA LEU A 633 -1.44 -11.54 1.31
C LEU A 633 -1.91 -12.70 2.19
N ALA A 634 -1.78 -12.60 3.52
CA ALA A 634 -2.20 -13.65 4.45
C ALA A 634 -3.70 -13.95 4.39
N GLY A 635 -4.53 -12.91 4.25
CA GLY A 635 -5.97 -13.05 4.06
C GLY A 635 -6.32 -13.62 2.69
N HIS A 636 -5.66 -13.15 1.62
CA HIS A 636 -5.80 -13.70 0.27
C HIS A 636 -5.46 -15.21 0.19
N TRP A 637 -4.41 -15.65 0.87
CA TRP A 637 -3.96 -17.04 0.91
C TRP A 637 -4.69 -17.91 1.96
N GLY A 638 -5.61 -17.35 2.76
CA GLY A 638 -6.36 -18.09 3.77
C GLY A 638 -5.47 -18.84 4.76
N LEU A 639 -4.54 -18.12 5.40
CA LEU A 639 -3.57 -18.69 6.36
C LEU A 639 -4.19 -18.92 7.75
N GLY A 640 -5.14 -19.85 7.86
CA GLY A 640 -5.90 -20.12 9.10
C GLY A 640 -5.08 -20.46 10.36
N LYS A 641 -3.84 -20.93 10.21
CA LYS A 641 -2.94 -21.20 11.35
C LYS A 641 -2.09 -19.99 11.78
N LEU A 642 -2.29 -18.82 11.18
CA LEU A 642 -1.70 -17.55 11.62
C LEU A 642 -2.67 -16.81 12.57
N ILE A 643 -2.23 -16.59 13.81
CA ILE A 643 -3.00 -15.90 14.84
C ILE A 643 -2.18 -14.72 15.38
N ALA A 644 -2.63 -13.50 15.09
CA ALA A 644 -2.00 -12.26 15.51
C ALA A 644 -2.71 -11.67 16.74
N PHE A 645 -1.95 -11.26 17.75
CA PHE A 645 -2.40 -10.57 18.95
C PHE A 645 -1.96 -9.11 18.86
N TYR A 646 -2.92 -8.20 18.69
CA TYR A 646 -2.67 -6.76 18.70
C TYR A 646 -2.85 -6.22 20.13
N ASP A 647 -1.75 -5.78 20.73
CA ASP A 647 -1.71 -4.99 21.97
C ASP A 647 -2.27 -3.59 21.69
N ASP A 648 -3.58 -3.44 21.86
CA ASP A 648 -4.40 -2.26 21.58
C ASP A 648 -4.38 -1.36 22.82
N ASN A 649 -3.23 -0.74 23.09
CA ASN A 649 -2.95 -0.03 24.34
C ASN A 649 -3.06 1.52 24.24
N HIS A 650 -3.34 2.04 23.04
CA HIS A 650 -3.51 3.46 22.70
C HIS A 650 -2.29 4.36 22.94
N ILE A 651 -1.08 3.82 23.09
CA ILE A 651 0.15 4.60 23.38
C ILE A 651 1.29 4.26 22.41
N SER A 652 1.70 5.29 21.66
CA SER A 652 2.93 5.32 20.86
C SER A 652 4.12 5.91 21.66
N ILE A 653 5.27 6.09 21.00
CA ILE A 653 6.44 6.76 21.59
C ILE A 653 6.17 8.24 21.90
N ASP A 654 5.46 8.94 21.01
CA ASP A 654 5.25 10.39 21.09
C ASP A 654 4.02 10.79 21.93
N GLY A 655 3.18 9.81 22.31
CA GLY A 655 1.97 10.05 23.09
C GLY A 655 0.83 9.09 22.74
N ASP A 656 -0.38 9.54 23.04
CA ASP A 656 -1.63 8.87 22.65
C ASP A 656 -1.70 8.63 21.14
N THR A 657 -2.19 7.47 20.72
CA THR A 657 -2.36 7.11 19.30
C THR A 657 -3.22 8.10 18.52
N ASP A 658 -4.17 8.80 19.17
CA ASP A 658 -5.06 9.77 18.52
C ASP A 658 -4.32 10.91 17.80
N ILE A 659 -3.04 11.15 18.11
CA ILE A 659 -2.21 12.17 17.45
C ILE A 659 -1.92 11.85 15.97
N ALA A 660 -1.91 10.56 15.58
CA ALA A 660 -1.45 10.11 14.26
C ALA A 660 -2.15 8.84 13.72
N PHE A 661 -2.87 8.09 14.54
CA PHE A 661 -3.42 6.77 14.19
C PHE A 661 -4.82 6.57 14.78
N THR A 662 -5.84 6.95 13.99
CA THR A 662 -7.26 6.96 14.37
C THR A 662 -8.12 6.07 13.46
N GLU A 663 -7.51 5.10 12.78
CA GLU A 663 -8.20 4.20 11.85
C GLU A 663 -8.87 3.00 12.54
N SER A 664 -9.86 2.42 11.85
CA SER A 664 -10.60 1.24 12.30
C SER A 664 -9.82 -0.02 11.90
N VAL A 665 -8.79 -0.38 12.69
CA VAL A 665 -7.89 -1.54 12.43
C VAL A 665 -8.67 -2.84 12.23
N ASP A 666 -9.74 -3.03 13.01
CA ASP A 666 -10.70 -4.12 12.86
C ASP A 666 -11.27 -4.20 11.43
N LYS A 667 -11.92 -3.13 10.96
CA LYS A 667 -12.52 -3.07 9.61
C LYS A 667 -11.49 -3.14 8.50
N ARG A 668 -10.26 -2.64 8.73
CA ARG A 668 -9.17 -2.81 7.77
C ARG A 668 -8.85 -4.29 7.60
N PHE A 669 -8.64 -5.02 8.70
CA PHE A 669 -8.34 -6.46 8.64
C PHE A 669 -9.53 -7.30 8.14
N GLU A 670 -10.79 -6.95 8.47
CA GLU A 670 -11.98 -7.53 7.81
C GLU A 670 -11.90 -7.36 6.28
N GLY A 671 -11.58 -6.15 5.81
CA GLY A 671 -11.39 -5.83 4.39
C GLY A 671 -10.19 -6.52 3.73
N LEU A 672 -9.19 -6.96 4.53
CA LEU A 672 -8.10 -7.83 4.07
C LEU A 672 -8.47 -9.32 4.07
N GLY A 673 -9.65 -9.71 4.57
CA GLY A 673 -10.14 -11.09 4.60
C GLY A 673 -9.80 -11.88 5.88
N TRP A 674 -9.38 -11.21 6.95
CA TRP A 674 -9.08 -11.84 8.24
C TRP A 674 -10.36 -12.14 9.05
N HIS A 675 -10.25 -13.01 10.06
CA HIS A 675 -11.20 -13.08 11.17
C HIS A 675 -10.78 -12.11 12.29
N ILE A 676 -11.73 -11.45 12.95
CA ILE A 676 -11.46 -10.46 14.01
C ILE A 676 -12.13 -10.87 15.31
N ILE A 677 -11.37 -10.80 16.41
CA ILE A 677 -11.89 -10.98 17.76
C ILE A 677 -11.41 -9.80 18.60
N TRP A 678 -12.26 -9.25 19.48
CA TRP A 678 -11.89 -8.14 20.37
C TRP A 678 -12.07 -8.52 21.84
N VAL A 679 -10.95 -8.79 22.50
CA VAL A 679 -10.84 -8.91 23.97
C VAL A 679 -10.75 -7.51 24.56
N LYS A 680 -11.73 -7.13 25.37
CA LYS A 680 -11.85 -5.74 25.89
C LYS A 680 -11.13 -5.54 27.22
N ASN A 681 -10.79 -6.61 27.92
CA ASN A 681 -9.98 -6.57 29.13
C ASN A 681 -8.75 -7.49 29.01
N GLY A 682 -7.74 -7.04 28.28
CA GLY A 682 -6.46 -7.75 28.19
C GLY A 682 -5.66 -7.78 29.50
N ASN A 683 -5.96 -6.90 30.45
CA ASN A 683 -5.21 -6.76 31.71
C ASN A 683 -5.47 -7.90 32.70
N THR A 684 -6.73 -8.35 32.82
CA THR A 684 -7.17 -9.42 33.75
C THR A 684 -8.23 -10.36 33.18
N GLY A 685 -8.70 -10.18 31.95
CA GLY A 685 -9.69 -11.03 31.27
C GLY A 685 -9.07 -12.34 30.75
N TYR A 686 -8.43 -13.12 31.61
CA TYR A 686 -7.72 -14.33 31.23
C TYR A 686 -8.60 -15.32 30.43
N ASP A 687 -9.85 -15.50 30.85
CA ASP A 687 -10.81 -16.37 30.16
C ASP A 687 -11.33 -15.78 28.83
N GLU A 688 -11.34 -14.45 28.67
CA GLU A 688 -11.63 -13.81 27.36
C GLU A 688 -10.50 -14.11 26.37
N ILE A 689 -9.24 -14.04 26.80
CA ILE A 689 -8.07 -14.38 25.98
C ILE A 689 -8.11 -15.86 25.59
N ARG A 690 -8.35 -16.77 26.55
CA ARG A 690 -8.51 -18.21 26.28
C ARG A 690 -9.63 -18.50 25.29
N ALA A 691 -10.78 -17.84 25.44
CA ALA A 691 -11.92 -17.98 24.54
C ALA A 691 -11.58 -17.48 23.11
N ALA A 692 -10.96 -16.30 23.00
CA ALA A 692 -10.55 -15.73 21.71
C ALA A 692 -9.56 -16.61 20.97
N ILE A 693 -8.55 -17.16 21.66
CA ILE A 693 -7.59 -18.10 21.06
C ILE A 693 -8.29 -19.38 20.58
N LYS A 694 -9.22 -19.91 21.37
CA LYS A 694 -9.99 -21.11 21.02
C LYS A 694 -10.89 -20.88 19.79
N GLU A 695 -11.49 -19.71 19.66
CA GLU A 695 -12.27 -19.32 18.48
C GLU A 695 -11.36 -19.09 17.27
N ALA A 696 -10.22 -18.42 17.42
CA ALA A 696 -9.23 -18.24 16.36
C ALA A 696 -8.76 -19.60 15.78
N LYS A 697 -8.44 -20.58 16.63
CA LYS A 697 -8.09 -21.95 16.20
C LYS A 697 -9.25 -22.73 15.54
N ALA A 698 -10.49 -22.25 15.65
CA ALA A 698 -11.65 -22.86 15.00
C ALA A 698 -11.93 -22.28 13.59
N VAL A 699 -11.35 -21.13 13.24
CA VAL A 699 -11.48 -20.49 11.92
C VAL A 699 -10.30 -20.86 11.04
N THR A 700 -10.39 -22.01 10.37
CA THR A 700 -9.27 -22.58 9.60
C THR A 700 -9.10 -22.02 8.18
N ASP A 701 -10.05 -21.21 7.68
CA ASP A 701 -10.01 -20.62 6.33
C ASP A 701 -9.39 -19.21 6.28
N LYS A 702 -9.19 -18.55 7.43
CA LYS A 702 -8.70 -17.16 7.52
C LYS A 702 -7.70 -16.97 8.64
N PRO A 703 -6.62 -16.18 8.44
CA PRO A 703 -5.80 -15.73 9.56
C PRO A 703 -6.66 -14.89 10.53
N THR A 704 -6.38 -14.97 11.83
CA THR A 704 -7.17 -14.27 12.87
C THR A 704 -6.37 -13.15 13.53
N LEU A 705 -6.97 -11.96 13.65
CA LEU A 705 -6.49 -10.86 14.47
C LEU A 705 -7.31 -10.79 15.76
N ILE A 706 -6.67 -11.14 16.88
CA ILE A 706 -7.21 -10.91 18.22
C ILE A 706 -6.73 -9.53 18.66
N LYS A 707 -7.61 -8.53 18.63
CA LYS A 707 -7.38 -7.22 19.26
C LYS A 707 -7.56 -7.37 20.76
N VAL A 708 -6.53 -7.04 21.53
CA VAL A 708 -6.50 -7.20 22.99
C VAL A 708 -6.23 -5.83 23.61
N THR A 709 -7.27 -5.17 24.12
CA THR A 709 -7.12 -3.85 24.75
C THR A 709 -6.42 -4.01 26.11
N THR A 710 -5.22 -3.46 26.26
CA THR A 710 -4.45 -3.50 27.51
C THR A 710 -4.22 -2.08 28.07
N THR A 711 -3.52 -1.98 29.19
CA THR A 711 -2.97 -0.72 29.68
C THR A 711 -1.45 -0.82 29.68
N ILE A 712 -0.78 -0.02 28.85
CA ILE A 712 0.69 0.01 28.82
C ILE A 712 1.24 0.37 30.22
N GLY A 713 2.23 -0.38 30.70
CA GLY A 713 2.76 -0.18 32.04
C GLY A 713 1.80 -0.59 33.18
N TYR A 714 0.85 -1.49 32.93
CA TYR A 714 -0.13 -1.94 33.94
C TYR A 714 0.51 -2.25 35.30
N GLY A 715 -0.02 -1.62 36.35
CA GLY A 715 0.45 -1.77 37.73
C GLY A 715 1.39 -0.67 38.22
N SER A 716 2.01 0.11 37.33
CA SER A 716 2.75 1.33 37.73
C SER A 716 1.77 2.45 38.11
N PRO A 717 1.70 2.88 39.39
CA PRO A 717 0.70 3.86 39.82
C PRO A 717 0.90 5.27 39.22
N ASN A 718 2.11 5.63 38.76
CA ASN A 718 2.40 6.98 38.26
C ASN A 718 2.83 7.06 36.78
N LYS A 719 3.15 5.92 36.11
CA LYS A 719 3.52 5.89 34.68
C LYS A 719 2.59 5.07 33.78
N SER A 720 1.68 4.24 34.32
CA SER A 720 0.74 3.46 33.50
C SER A 720 -0.13 4.36 32.61
N ASN A 721 -0.54 3.83 31.45
CA ASN A 721 -1.33 4.56 30.45
C ASN A 721 -0.67 5.87 29.95
N SER A 722 0.66 5.90 29.84
CA SER A 722 1.43 7.05 29.33
C SER A 722 2.65 6.62 28.54
N TYR A 723 3.07 7.42 27.56
CA TYR A 723 4.29 7.22 26.78
C TYR A 723 5.57 7.12 27.64
N SER A 724 5.56 7.67 28.86
CA SER A 724 6.71 7.66 29.77
C SER A 724 7.15 6.26 30.22
N VAL A 725 6.26 5.26 30.11
CA VAL A 725 6.55 3.85 30.41
C VAL A 725 6.96 3.03 29.17
N HIS A 726 6.90 3.62 27.96
CA HIS A 726 7.22 2.92 26.72
C HIS A 726 8.69 2.49 26.67
N GLY A 727 9.63 3.46 26.67
CA GLY A 727 11.05 3.22 26.37
C GLY A 727 12.05 3.76 27.39
N SER A 728 11.65 3.83 28.66
CA SER A 728 12.55 4.17 29.77
C SER A 728 12.34 3.25 30.97
N ALA A 729 13.36 3.07 31.79
CA ALA A 729 13.23 2.37 33.07
C ALA A 729 12.19 3.05 33.98
N LEU A 730 11.55 2.27 34.86
CA LEU A 730 10.59 2.84 35.82
C LEU A 730 11.29 3.83 36.75
N GLY A 731 12.51 3.50 37.19
CA GLY A 731 13.25 4.20 38.23
C GLY A 731 12.86 3.65 39.59
N ALA A 732 13.83 3.30 40.43
CA ALA A 732 13.67 2.58 41.71
C ALA A 732 12.44 2.96 42.55
N LYS A 733 12.12 4.26 42.70
CA LYS A 733 10.92 4.73 43.44
C LYS A 733 9.60 4.20 42.85
N GLU A 734 9.51 4.14 41.53
CA GLU A 734 8.32 3.65 40.80
C GLU A 734 8.31 2.12 40.71
N VAL A 735 9.48 1.46 40.67
CA VAL A 735 9.59 0.00 40.87
C VAL A 735 9.02 -0.39 42.24
N ASP A 736 9.45 0.31 43.29
CA ASP A 736 8.95 0.18 44.67
C ASP A 736 7.43 0.38 44.76
N ALA A 737 6.91 1.41 44.09
CA ALA A 737 5.49 1.73 44.07
C ALA A 737 4.69 0.67 43.30
N THR A 738 5.22 0.16 42.18
CA THR A 738 4.65 -0.92 41.37
C THR A 738 4.60 -2.23 42.14
N ARG A 739 5.67 -2.60 42.87
CA ARG A 739 5.70 -3.78 43.76
C ARG A 739 4.62 -3.69 44.85
N LYS A 740 4.47 -2.53 45.48
CA LYS A 740 3.45 -2.29 46.52
C LYS A 740 2.02 -2.35 45.93
N ASN A 741 1.81 -1.77 44.74
CA ASN A 741 0.51 -1.73 44.07
C ASN A 741 0.03 -3.10 43.58
N LEU A 742 0.95 -3.92 43.04
CA LEU A 742 0.66 -5.30 42.60
C LEU A 742 0.82 -6.36 43.72
N GLY A 743 1.01 -5.95 44.98
CA GLY A 743 1.11 -6.87 46.11
C GLY A 743 2.28 -7.84 46.03
N TRP A 744 3.42 -7.42 45.45
CA TRP A 744 4.58 -8.26 45.16
C TRP A 744 5.70 -8.07 46.20
N PRO A 745 5.83 -8.95 47.21
CA PRO A 745 6.76 -8.76 48.34
C PRO A 745 8.18 -9.27 48.05
N PHE A 746 8.42 -9.84 46.87
CA PHE A 746 9.67 -10.53 46.55
C PHE A 746 10.78 -9.55 46.13
N GLU A 747 12.03 -10.01 46.20
CA GLU A 747 13.23 -9.28 45.76
C GLU A 747 13.31 -9.18 44.22
N PRO A 748 14.26 -8.40 43.67
CA PRO A 748 14.52 -8.36 42.23
C PRO A 748 14.92 -9.72 41.65
N PHE A 749 14.52 -9.98 40.40
CA PHE A 749 14.73 -11.24 39.65
C PHE A 749 14.12 -12.52 40.27
N HIS A 750 13.35 -12.40 41.35
CA HIS A 750 12.79 -13.56 42.05
C HIS A 750 11.64 -14.24 41.30
N VAL A 751 11.82 -15.53 40.97
CA VAL A 751 10.76 -16.44 40.52
C VAL A 751 10.24 -17.24 41.73
N PRO A 752 8.96 -17.10 42.14
CA PRO A 752 8.39 -17.89 43.23
C PRO A 752 8.37 -19.40 42.92
N GLU A 753 8.67 -20.23 43.92
CA GLU A 753 8.88 -21.69 43.71
C GLU A 753 7.61 -22.42 43.23
N ASP A 754 6.41 -21.94 43.56
CA ASP A 754 5.13 -22.44 43.04
C ASP A 754 4.93 -22.10 41.55
N VAL A 755 5.28 -20.89 41.12
CA VAL A 755 5.30 -20.51 39.70
C VAL A 755 6.35 -21.34 38.94
N LYS A 756 7.55 -21.49 39.52
CA LYS A 756 8.62 -22.30 38.94
C LYS A 756 8.23 -23.78 38.82
N GLN A 757 7.58 -24.35 39.83
CA GLN A 757 7.05 -25.72 39.79
C GLN A 757 5.97 -25.85 38.71
N HIS A 758 5.05 -24.89 38.63
CA HIS A 758 3.99 -24.83 37.61
C HIS A 758 4.55 -24.88 36.18
N TRP A 759 5.51 -24.00 35.86
CA TRP A 759 6.14 -23.97 34.53
C TRP A 759 7.10 -25.15 34.27
N SER A 760 7.68 -25.77 35.30
CA SER A 760 8.62 -26.89 35.11
C SER A 760 8.06 -28.08 34.33
N ARG A 761 6.72 -28.22 34.28
CA ARG A 761 6.02 -29.25 33.49
C ARG A 761 6.29 -29.18 31.98
N HIS A 762 6.61 -28.00 31.44
CA HIS A 762 6.88 -27.80 30.01
C HIS A 762 8.10 -28.58 29.50
N THR A 763 9.06 -28.92 30.37
CA THR A 763 10.20 -29.76 29.98
C THR A 763 9.78 -31.21 29.67
N PRO A 764 9.13 -31.97 30.58
CA PRO A 764 8.64 -33.31 30.27
C PRO A 764 7.46 -33.31 29.28
N GLU A 765 6.56 -32.32 29.31
CA GLU A 765 5.41 -32.24 28.39
C GLU A 765 5.87 -31.94 26.95
N GLY A 766 6.78 -30.97 26.76
CA GLY A 766 7.35 -30.66 25.45
C GLY A 766 8.17 -31.82 24.87
N ALA A 767 8.94 -32.52 25.72
CA ALA A 767 9.65 -33.74 25.31
C ALA A 767 8.68 -34.87 24.92
N ALA A 768 7.52 -34.98 25.55
CA ALA A 768 6.48 -35.95 25.17
C ALA A 768 5.81 -35.60 23.83
N LEU A 769 5.51 -34.31 23.59
CA LEU A 769 4.96 -33.83 22.31
C LEU A 769 5.92 -34.10 21.14
N GLU A 770 7.22 -33.82 21.32
CA GLU A 770 8.23 -34.12 20.30
C GLU A 770 8.45 -35.63 20.12
N ALA A 771 8.38 -36.43 21.18
CA ALA A 771 8.47 -37.89 21.08
C ALA A 771 7.28 -38.50 20.32
N GLU A 772 6.07 -37.97 20.53
CA GLU A 772 4.87 -38.37 19.76
C GLU A 772 5.02 -38.01 18.27
N TRP A 773 5.46 -36.79 17.96
CA TRP A 773 5.73 -36.36 16.59
C TRP A 773 6.83 -37.21 15.94
N SER A 774 7.91 -37.52 16.67
CA SER A 774 9.01 -38.36 16.20
C SER A 774 8.56 -39.80 15.91
N ALA A 775 7.65 -40.34 16.72
CA ALA A 775 7.05 -41.66 16.48
C ALA A 775 6.16 -41.66 15.23
N LYS A 776 5.33 -40.62 15.03
CA LYS A 776 4.53 -40.41 13.82
C LYS A 776 5.40 -40.30 12.58
N PHE A 777 6.46 -39.49 12.63
CA PHE A 777 7.41 -39.30 11.53
C PHE A 777 8.18 -40.59 11.20
N ALA A 778 8.53 -41.39 12.21
CA ALA A 778 9.12 -42.71 12.02
C ALA A 778 8.14 -43.78 11.53
N GLU A 779 6.82 -43.55 11.54
CA GLU A 779 5.84 -44.36 10.81
C GLU A 779 5.67 -43.86 9.37
N TYR A 780 5.58 -42.54 9.20
CA TYR A 780 5.53 -41.87 7.89
C TYR A 780 6.69 -42.30 6.97
N GLU A 781 7.93 -42.28 7.46
CA GLU A 781 9.13 -42.69 6.71
C GLU A 781 9.06 -44.15 6.21
N LYS A 782 8.34 -45.03 6.90
CA LYS A 782 8.17 -46.44 6.50
C LYS A 782 7.09 -46.63 5.42
N LYS A 783 6.20 -45.65 5.24
CA LYS A 783 5.10 -45.67 4.26
C LYS A 783 5.42 -44.83 3.01
N TYR A 784 6.05 -43.68 3.22
CA TYR A 784 6.26 -42.59 2.25
C TYR A 784 7.75 -42.23 2.20
N SER A 785 8.60 -43.21 1.88
CA SER A 785 10.05 -43.11 2.07
C SER A 785 10.73 -42.07 1.16
N GLU A 786 10.18 -41.82 -0.02
CA GLU A 786 10.70 -40.82 -0.95
C GLU A 786 10.37 -39.41 -0.45
N GLU A 787 9.10 -39.16 -0.10
CA GLU A 787 8.66 -37.88 0.47
C GLU A 787 9.28 -37.60 1.85
N ALA A 788 9.55 -38.64 2.65
CA ALA A 788 10.25 -38.52 3.92
C ALA A 788 11.73 -38.14 3.73
N ALA A 789 12.40 -38.70 2.72
CA ALA A 789 13.77 -38.29 2.38
C ALA A 789 13.81 -36.84 1.87
N GLU A 790 12.84 -36.44 1.04
CA GLU A 790 12.70 -35.07 0.53
C GLU A 790 12.45 -34.05 1.67
N LEU A 791 11.51 -34.35 2.57
CA LEU A 791 11.23 -33.50 3.74
C LEU A 791 12.40 -33.51 4.73
N LYS A 792 13.13 -34.62 4.92
CA LYS A 792 14.36 -34.64 5.73
C LYS A 792 15.42 -33.67 5.21
N SER A 793 15.63 -33.59 3.89
CA SER A 793 16.53 -32.59 3.27
C SER A 793 16.10 -31.16 3.58
N ILE A 794 14.79 -30.87 3.60
CA ILE A 794 14.26 -29.55 3.99
C ILE A 794 14.46 -29.27 5.49
N ILE A 795 14.31 -30.28 6.35
CA ILE A 795 14.49 -30.18 7.81
C ILE A 795 15.97 -30.00 8.18
N SER A 796 16.89 -30.75 7.55
CA SER A 796 18.33 -30.71 7.87
C SER A 796 19.08 -29.58 7.17
N GLY A 797 18.61 -29.11 6.01
CA GLY A 797 19.35 -28.19 5.14
C GLY A 797 20.37 -28.89 4.23
N GLU A 798 20.43 -30.22 4.24
CA GLU A 798 21.32 -30.99 3.37
C GLU A 798 20.83 -30.95 1.91
N LEU A 799 21.59 -30.28 1.05
CA LEU A 799 21.30 -30.17 -0.37
C LEU A 799 21.47 -31.54 -1.08
N PRO A 800 20.53 -31.98 -1.94
CA PRO A 800 20.63 -33.27 -2.63
C PRO A 800 21.92 -33.43 -3.45
N ALA A 801 22.63 -34.55 -3.25
CA ALA A 801 23.98 -34.73 -3.79
C ALA A 801 24.05 -34.63 -5.33
N GLY A 802 24.85 -33.70 -5.84
CA GLY A 802 25.01 -33.48 -7.28
C GLY A 802 24.04 -32.47 -7.91
N TRP A 803 23.25 -31.74 -7.10
CA TRP A 803 22.31 -30.71 -7.57
C TRP A 803 22.98 -29.66 -8.49
N GLU A 804 24.26 -29.37 -8.28
CA GLU A 804 25.02 -28.37 -9.04
C GLU A 804 25.15 -28.76 -10.53
N LYS A 805 25.03 -30.05 -10.86
CA LYS A 805 25.09 -30.58 -12.24
C LYS A 805 23.82 -30.29 -13.05
N ALA A 806 22.77 -29.77 -12.41
CA ALA A 806 21.58 -29.29 -13.11
C ALA A 806 21.77 -27.90 -13.72
N LEU A 807 22.75 -27.11 -13.26
CA LEU A 807 23.00 -25.75 -13.74
C LEU A 807 23.37 -25.77 -15.24
N PRO A 808 22.71 -24.98 -16.10
CA PRO A 808 23.06 -24.88 -17.52
C PRO A 808 24.47 -24.32 -17.75
N THR A 809 25.15 -24.80 -18.79
CA THR A 809 26.44 -24.29 -19.26
C THR A 809 26.33 -23.77 -20.69
N TYR A 810 27.19 -22.81 -21.03
CA TYR A 810 27.13 -22.06 -22.29
C TYR A 810 28.54 -21.91 -22.89
N THR A 811 28.61 -21.75 -24.21
CA THR A 811 29.85 -21.50 -24.96
C THR A 811 29.76 -20.19 -25.75
N PRO A 812 30.85 -19.60 -26.24
CA PRO A 812 30.82 -18.38 -27.04
C PRO A 812 29.98 -18.48 -28.33
N GLU A 813 29.75 -19.69 -28.85
CA GLU A 813 28.89 -19.97 -30.01
C GLU A 813 27.40 -20.11 -29.64
N SER A 814 27.09 -20.18 -28.35
CA SER A 814 25.71 -20.25 -27.84
C SER A 814 25.02 -18.88 -27.97
N PRO A 815 23.71 -18.84 -28.28
CA PRO A 815 23.04 -17.59 -28.66
C PRO A 815 23.02 -16.55 -27.54
N ALA A 816 23.22 -15.28 -27.91
CA ALA A 816 23.12 -14.14 -27.01
C ALA A 816 21.72 -14.03 -26.39
N ASP A 817 21.65 -13.82 -25.08
CA ASP A 817 20.39 -13.73 -24.33
C ASP A 817 20.54 -12.83 -23.08
N ALA A 818 19.43 -12.42 -22.48
CA ALA A 818 19.46 -11.57 -21.28
C ALA A 818 19.74 -12.38 -20.01
N THR A 819 20.48 -11.86 -19.03
CA THR A 819 20.81 -12.63 -17.82
C THR A 819 19.58 -12.92 -16.95
N ARG A 820 18.47 -12.18 -17.10
CA ARG A 820 17.14 -12.58 -16.57
C ARG A 820 16.55 -13.84 -17.23
N ASN A 821 16.74 -14.05 -18.53
CA ASN A 821 16.29 -15.27 -19.22
C ASN A 821 17.19 -16.47 -18.84
N LEU A 822 18.48 -16.22 -18.69
CA LEU A 822 19.47 -17.21 -18.24
C LEU A 822 19.23 -17.57 -16.75
N SER A 823 18.77 -16.62 -15.95
CA SER A 823 18.27 -16.82 -14.58
C SER A 823 17.01 -17.70 -14.56
N GLN A 824 16.03 -17.47 -15.46
CA GLN A 824 14.87 -18.36 -15.60
C GLN A 824 15.29 -19.80 -15.88
N GLN A 825 16.28 -20.02 -16.75
CA GLN A 825 16.79 -21.34 -17.09
C GLN A 825 17.43 -22.02 -15.86
N ASN A 826 18.21 -21.28 -15.07
CA ASN A 826 18.77 -21.75 -13.81
C ASN A 826 17.67 -22.12 -12.78
N LEU A 827 16.70 -21.24 -12.52
CA LEU A 827 15.57 -21.51 -11.62
C LEU A 827 14.79 -22.78 -12.03
N ASN A 828 14.50 -22.93 -13.33
CA ASN A 828 13.76 -24.07 -13.87
C ASN A 828 14.57 -25.37 -13.93
N ALA A 829 15.90 -25.30 -13.87
CA ALA A 829 16.75 -26.47 -13.71
C ALA A 829 16.87 -26.88 -12.23
N LEU A 830 17.15 -25.92 -11.35
CA LEU A 830 17.28 -26.13 -9.91
C LEU A 830 15.97 -26.62 -9.26
N ALA A 831 14.81 -26.16 -9.71
CA ALA A 831 13.51 -26.58 -9.14
C ALA A 831 13.23 -28.10 -9.27
N LYS A 832 13.93 -28.81 -10.17
CA LYS A 832 13.86 -30.26 -10.36
C LYS A 832 14.70 -31.07 -9.36
N VAL A 833 15.70 -30.44 -8.74
CA VAL A 833 16.72 -31.11 -7.90
C VAL A 833 16.86 -30.51 -6.49
N LEU A 834 16.36 -29.29 -6.28
CA LEU A 834 16.24 -28.65 -4.97
C LEU A 834 14.77 -28.65 -4.57
N PRO A 835 14.33 -29.52 -3.63
CA PRO A 835 12.91 -29.63 -3.28
C PRO A 835 12.39 -28.39 -2.55
N GLY A 836 13.23 -27.77 -1.70
CA GLY A 836 12.90 -26.57 -0.94
C GLY A 836 13.03 -25.24 -1.70
N LEU A 837 13.35 -25.24 -3.01
CA LEU A 837 13.34 -24.01 -3.82
C LEU A 837 11.90 -23.58 -4.13
N LEU A 838 11.44 -22.46 -3.58
CA LEU A 838 10.14 -21.86 -3.87
C LEU A 838 10.28 -20.33 -3.92
N GLY A 839 9.36 -19.65 -4.59
CA GLY A 839 9.49 -18.19 -4.73
C GLY A 839 8.69 -17.62 -5.88
N GLY A 840 8.98 -16.37 -6.24
CA GLY A 840 8.26 -15.70 -7.32
C GLY A 840 8.62 -14.22 -7.45
N SER A 841 7.60 -13.36 -7.61
CA SER A 841 7.82 -11.94 -7.92
C SER A 841 6.71 -11.02 -7.42
N ALA A 842 7.08 -9.77 -7.17
CA ALA A 842 6.15 -8.67 -6.92
C ALA A 842 5.45 -8.24 -8.23
N ASP A 843 4.46 -9.03 -8.67
CA ASP A 843 3.67 -8.93 -9.92
C ASP A 843 4.46 -9.05 -11.25
N LEU A 844 5.76 -8.73 -11.24
CA LEU A 844 6.65 -8.66 -12.39
C LEU A 844 7.18 -10.03 -12.87
N ALA A 845 6.47 -11.13 -12.63
CA ALA A 845 6.96 -12.50 -12.92
C ALA A 845 7.28 -12.75 -14.41
N SER A 846 6.55 -12.10 -15.31
CA SER A 846 6.77 -12.11 -16.77
C SER A 846 7.86 -11.16 -17.26
N SER A 847 8.32 -10.22 -16.41
CA SER A 847 9.37 -9.25 -16.73
C SER A 847 10.71 -9.63 -16.10
N ASN A 848 10.68 -10.17 -14.87
CA ASN A 848 11.80 -10.76 -14.15
C ASN A 848 12.10 -12.20 -14.58
N MET A 849 11.19 -12.83 -15.33
CA MET A 849 11.30 -14.20 -15.85
C MET A 849 11.32 -15.28 -14.76
N THR A 850 10.63 -15.08 -13.66
CA THR A 850 10.82 -15.85 -12.42
C THR A 850 9.86 -17.03 -12.17
N LEU A 851 9.08 -17.45 -13.18
CA LEU A 851 8.18 -18.60 -13.08
C LEU A 851 8.92 -19.95 -13.20
N LEU A 852 8.63 -20.87 -12.28
CA LEU A 852 8.96 -22.29 -12.34
C LEU A 852 7.89 -23.01 -13.18
N LYS A 853 8.19 -23.31 -14.44
CA LYS A 853 7.24 -23.76 -15.49
C LYS A 853 6.65 -25.15 -15.28
N MET A 854 7.13 -25.89 -14.28
CA MET A 854 6.68 -27.24 -13.93
C MET A 854 5.78 -27.28 -12.68
N PHE A 855 5.46 -26.11 -12.12
CA PHE A 855 4.60 -25.92 -10.95
C PHE A 855 3.54 -24.88 -11.27
N GLY A 856 2.35 -25.02 -10.67
CA GLY A 856 1.32 -23.99 -10.61
C GLY A 856 1.65 -22.89 -9.60
N ASP A 857 0.62 -22.16 -9.17
CA ASP A 857 0.74 -21.02 -8.26
C ASP A 857 0.34 -21.38 -6.83
N PHE A 858 1.14 -20.94 -5.85
CA PHE A 858 0.77 -21.02 -4.44
C PHE A 858 -0.49 -20.18 -4.21
N GLN A 859 -1.57 -20.85 -3.83
CA GLN A 859 -2.87 -20.26 -3.55
C GLN A 859 -3.50 -20.92 -2.33
N LYS A 860 -4.59 -20.32 -1.82
CA LYS A 860 -5.30 -20.86 -0.66
C LYS A 860 -5.78 -22.31 -0.84
N ASP A 861 -6.09 -22.68 -2.09
CA ASP A 861 -6.66 -23.96 -2.53
C ASP A 861 -5.63 -24.89 -3.22
N THR A 862 -4.44 -24.38 -3.56
CA THR A 862 -3.28 -25.13 -4.10
C THR A 862 -1.96 -24.71 -3.41
N PRO A 863 -1.84 -24.83 -2.07
CA PRO A 863 -0.65 -24.37 -1.34
C PRO A 863 0.58 -25.29 -1.50
N GLU A 864 0.43 -26.51 -2.02
CA GLU A 864 1.54 -27.41 -2.37
C GLU A 864 2.42 -26.87 -3.52
N GLU A 865 1.94 -25.86 -4.24
CA GLU A 865 2.61 -25.27 -5.40
C GLU A 865 3.71 -24.26 -5.05
N ARG A 866 4.63 -24.02 -6.00
CA ARG A 866 5.93 -23.39 -5.73
C ARG A 866 6.13 -21.99 -6.32
N ASN A 867 5.22 -21.48 -7.16
CA ASN A 867 5.23 -20.10 -7.63
C ASN A 867 4.42 -19.17 -6.71
N VAL A 868 5.07 -18.33 -5.91
CA VAL A 868 4.42 -17.38 -4.99
C VAL A 868 4.13 -16.05 -5.71
N ARG A 869 2.87 -15.66 -5.76
CA ARG A 869 2.40 -14.40 -6.36
C ARG A 869 2.22 -13.33 -5.28
N PHE A 870 3.19 -12.43 -5.15
CA PHE A 870 3.17 -11.40 -4.09
C PHE A 870 2.35 -10.15 -4.46
N GLY A 871 2.07 -9.92 -5.75
CA GLY A 871 1.56 -8.63 -6.25
C GLY A 871 2.56 -7.48 -5.99
N VAL A 872 2.18 -6.23 -6.27
CA VAL A 872 3.07 -5.06 -6.05
C VAL A 872 3.20 -4.78 -4.54
N ARG A 873 4.13 -5.50 -3.90
CA ARG A 873 4.34 -5.62 -2.44
C ARG A 873 5.79 -6.00 -2.13
N GLU A 874 6.74 -5.24 -2.65
CA GLU A 874 8.17 -5.48 -2.52
C GLU A 874 8.62 -5.73 -1.08
N HIS A 875 8.18 -4.89 -0.14
CA HIS A 875 8.67 -4.94 1.24
C HIS A 875 8.12 -6.14 1.99
N GLY A 876 6.81 -6.41 1.84
CA GLY A 876 6.15 -7.59 2.36
C GLY A 876 6.73 -8.87 1.77
N MET A 877 6.98 -8.92 0.46
CA MET A 877 7.66 -10.02 -0.23
C MET A 877 9.02 -10.34 0.40
N GLY A 878 9.85 -9.32 0.65
CA GLY A 878 11.17 -9.50 1.27
C GLY A 878 11.09 -10.10 2.69
N ALA A 879 10.17 -9.62 3.52
CA ALA A 879 10.00 -10.10 4.89
C ALA A 879 9.32 -11.49 4.97
N ILE A 880 8.40 -11.79 4.04
CA ILE A 880 7.81 -13.12 3.88
C ILE A 880 8.91 -14.13 3.51
N CYS A 881 9.83 -13.79 2.61
CA CYS A 881 10.97 -14.66 2.28
C CYS A 881 11.93 -14.88 3.47
N ASN A 882 12.14 -13.88 4.34
CA ASN A 882 12.88 -14.10 5.60
C ASN A 882 12.15 -15.08 6.53
N GLY A 883 10.82 -14.98 6.64
CA GLY A 883 10.01 -15.95 7.40
C GLY A 883 10.10 -17.38 6.84
N ILE A 884 10.07 -17.53 5.52
CA ILE A 884 10.23 -18.84 4.85
C ILE A 884 11.63 -19.42 5.10
N ALA A 885 12.69 -18.60 5.00
CA ALA A 885 14.07 -19.05 5.25
C ALA A 885 14.30 -19.49 6.71
N LEU A 886 13.69 -18.79 7.67
CA LEU A 886 13.82 -19.09 9.10
C LEU A 886 12.84 -20.17 9.59
N HIS A 887 11.88 -20.61 8.77
CA HIS A 887 11.02 -21.75 9.10
C HIS A 887 11.83 -23.06 9.20
N SER A 888 12.69 -23.34 8.21
CA SER A 888 13.51 -24.56 8.09
C SER A 888 14.71 -24.35 7.17
N PRO A 889 15.91 -24.85 7.51
CA PRO A 889 17.17 -24.47 6.86
C PRO A 889 17.31 -24.93 5.40
N GLY A 890 16.57 -25.98 4.99
CA GLY A 890 16.55 -26.45 3.60
C GLY A 890 15.49 -25.79 2.71
N LEU A 891 14.74 -24.81 3.22
CA LEU A 891 13.95 -23.92 2.38
C LEU A 891 14.86 -22.88 1.74
N ILE A 892 14.70 -22.68 0.43
CA ILE A 892 15.50 -21.78 -0.39
C ILE A 892 14.53 -20.79 -1.05
N PRO A 893 14.05 -19.78 -0.31
CA PRO A 893 13.16 -18.78 -0.86
C PRO A 893 13.89 -17.86 -1.84
N TYR A 894 13.28 -17.61 -2.99
CA TYR A 894 13.69 -16.54 -3.91
C TYR A 894 12.55 -15.55 -4.15
N CYS A 895 12.89 -14.29 -4.41
CA CYS A 895 11.91 -13.26 -4.74
C CYS A 895 12.49 -12.18 -5.66
N ALA A 896 11.62 -11.44 -6.34
CA ALA A 896 12.01 -10.63 -7.49
C ALA A 896 11.15 -9.39 -7.74
N THR A 897 11.82 -8.28 -8.01
CA THR A 897 11.27 -7.05 -8.59
C THR A 897 12.32 -6.45 -9.56
N PHE A 898 12.09 -5.26 -10.10
CA PHE A 898 13.15 -4.52 -10.79
C PHE A 898 14.18 -4.01 -9.78
N PHE A 899 15.46 -3.99 -10.16
CA PHE A 899 16.54 -3.69 -9.21
C PHE A 899 16.42 -2.30 -8.57
N VAL A 900 15.84 -1.33 -9.29
CA VAL A 900 15.50 0.01 -8.78
C VAL A 900 14.49 -0.01 -7.62
N PHE A 901 13.59 -1.00 -7.57
CA PHE A 901 12.59 -1.13 -6.51
C PHE A 901 13.09 -1.94 -5.30
N THR A 902 14.36 -2.35 -5.29
CA THR A 902 14.98 -2.90 -4.06
C THR A 902 14.97 -1.90 -2.90
N ASP A 903 14.92 -0.59 -3.17
CA ASP A 903 14.81 0.43 -2.12
C ASP A 903 13.48 0.35 -1.33
N TYR A 904 12.37 -0.08 -1.96
CA TYR A 904 11.11 -0.34 -1.24
C TYR A 904 11.28 -1.46 -0.20
N MET A 905 12.07 -2.49 -0.51
CA MET A 905 12.27 -3.67 0.33
C MET A 905 13.57 -3.67 1.15
N ARG A 906 14.34 -2.57 1.09
CA ARG A 906 15.68 -2.45 1.66
C ARG A 906 15.76 -2.79 3.14
N GLY A 907 14.72 -2.45 3.91
CA GLY A 907 14.60 -2.79 5.32
C GLY A 907 14.55 -4.31 5.57
N ALA A 908 13.82 -5.06 4.74
CA ALA A 908 13.74 -6.51 4.84
C ALA A 908 15.05 -7.17 4.37
N MET A 909 15.67 -6.67 3.30
CA MET A 909 16.98 -7.16 2.80
C MET A 909 18.10 -6.97 3.84
N ARG A 910 18.12 -5.81 4.54
CA ARG A 910 19.03 -5.58 5.66
C ARG A 910 18.77 -6.53 6.83
N ILE A 911 17.51 -6.89 7.08
CA ILE A 911 17.18 -7.91 8.08
C ILE A 911 17.70 -9.28 7.64
N SER A 912 17.58 -9.67 6.36
CA SER A 912 18.13 -10.95 5.86
C SER A 912 19.62 -11.09 6.15
N ALA A 913 20.38 -10.02 5.93
CA ALA A 913 21.81 -9.98 6.16
C ALA A 913 22.17 -10.05 7.65
N LEU A 914 21.41 -9.36 8.50
CA LEU A 914 21.57 -9.40 9.96
C LEU A 914 21.14 -10.72 10.58
N CYS A 915 20.05 -11.33 10.09
CA CYS A 915 19.43 -12.52 10.65
C CYS A 915 19.97 -13.84 10.05
N GLU A 916 21.01 -13.76 9.21
CA GLU A 916 21.60 -14.87 8.44
C GLU A 916 20.62 -15.63 7.52
N ALA A 917 19.53 -14.99 7.07
CA ALA A 917 18.61 -15.63 6.13
C ALA A 917 19.16 -15.64 4.70
N GLY A 918 19.51 -16.83 4.19
CA GLY A 918 19.94 -17.07 2.80
C GLY A 918 18.84 -16.90 1.74
N VAL A 919 18.20 -15.73 1.68
CA VAL A 919 17.22 -15.38 0.64
C VAL A 919 17.93 -15.05 -0.68
N ILE A 920 17.36 -15.49 -1.80
CA ILE A 920 17.86 -15.17 -3.15
C ILE A 920 17.02 -14.04 -3.75
N TYR A 921 17.64 -12.87 -3.95
CA TYR A 921 17.01 -11.67 -4.50
C TYR A 921 17.31 -11.56 -6.00
N VAL A 922 16.34 -11.91 -6.84
CA VAL A 922 16.47 -11.96 -8.31
C VAL A 922 16.00 -10.62 -8.89
N MET A 923 16.94 -9.71 -9.12
CA MET A 923 16.64 -8.29 -9.35
C MET A 923 17.02 -7.88 -10.77
N THR A 924 16.02 -7.67 -11.62
CA THR A 924 16.25 -7.48 -13.07
C THR A 924 16.12 -6.01 -13.50
N HIS A 925 16.48 -5.70 -14.75
CA HIS A 925 16.54 -4.32 -15.26
C HIS A 925 17.56 -3.50 -14.44
N ASP A 926 18.79 -4.00 -14.43
CA ASP A 926 19.86 -3.63 -13.49
C ASP A 926 20.55 -2.27 -13.72
N SER A 927 20.29 -1.60 -14.85
CA SER A 927 20.96 -0.35 -15.23
C SER A 927 20.13 0.48 -16.21
N ILE A 928 20.71 1.58 -16.70
CA ILE A 928 20.24 2.32 -17.90
C ILE A 928 20.00 1.44 -19.14
N GLY A 929 20.48 0.19 -19.15
CA GLY A 929 20.23 -0.82 -20.19
C GLY A 929 18.77 -1.19 -20.36
N LEU A 930 17.89 -0.77 -19.44
CA LEU A 930 16.46 -0.89 -19.63
C LEU A 930 15.89 0.10 -20.68
N GLY A 931 16.51 1.27 -20.92
CA GLY A 931 16.03 2.21 -21.94
C GLY A 931 14.77 2.98 -21.56
N GLU A 932 13.66 2.73 -22.26
CA GLU A 932 12.60 3.72 -22.46
C GLU A 932 11.83 4.14 -21.19
N ASP A 933 11.74 3.29 -20.16
CA ASP A 933 10.96 3.59 -18.94
C ASP A 933 11.59 4.71 -18.05
N GLY A 934 12.81 5.13 -18.38
CA GLY A 934 13.40 6.38 -17.90
C GLY A 934 13.99 6.36 -16.47
N PRO A 935 14.39 7.54 -15.95
CA PRO A 935 15.22 7.65 -14.74
C PRO A 935 14.59 7.07 -13.47
N THR A 936 13.27 7.01 -13.36
CA THR A 936 12.56 6.42 -12.21
C THR A 936 12.66 4.89 -12.16
N HIS A 937 13.06 4.25 -13.27
CA HIS A 937 13.23 2.81 -13.36
C HIS A 937 14.70 2.38 -13.43
N GLN A 938 15.63 3.31 -13.68
CA GLN A 938 17.04 3.02 -14.01
C GLN A 938 17.92 3.06 -12.75
N PRO A 939 18.46 1.92 -12.27
CA PRO A 939 19.35 1.89 -11.12
C PRO A 939 20.68 2.62 -11.40
N ILE A 940 21.18 3.36 -10.41
CA ILE A 940 22.48 4.08 -10.51
C ILE A 940 23.37 3.76 -9.30
N GLU A 941 22.94 4.16 -8.10
CA GLU A 941 23.61 3.98 -6.81
C GLU A 941 23.48 2.55 -6.25
N HIS A 942 22.52 1.78 -6.76
CA HIS A 942 21.99 0.58 -6.12
C HIS A 942 23.08 -0.49 -5.86
N LEU A 943 23.97 -0.74 -6.84
CA LEU A 943 25.10 -1.68 -6.69
C LEU A 943 26.03 -1.28 -5.54
N ALA A 944 26.49 -0.02 -5.52
CA ALA A 944 27.34 0.50 -4.46
C ALA A 944 26.62 0.47 -3.08
N SER A 945 25.32 0.72 -3.08
CA SER A 945 24.49 0.72 -1.88
C SER A 945 24.36 -0.66 -1.21
N PHE A 946 24.41 -1.76 -1.98
CA PHE A 946 24.37 -3.14 -1.44
C PHE A 946 25.75 -3.74 -1.21
N ARG A 947 26.77 -3.39 -1.99
CA ARG A 947 28.19 -3.68 -1.67
C ARG A 947 28.63 -3.06 -0.33
N ALA A 948 27.96 -1.98 0.09
CA ALA A 948 28.16 -1.36 1.39
C ALA A 948 27.35 -2.01 2.53
N MET A 949 26.46 -2.96 2.24
CA MET A 949 25.66 -3.67 3.24
C MET A 949 26.45 -4.88 3.77
N PRO A 950 26.72 -4.99 5.09
CA PRO A 950 27.39 -6.16 5.66
C PRO A 950 26.62 -7.46 5.36
N ASN A 951 27.34 -8.60 5.35
CA ASN A 951 26.80 -9.95 5.15
C ASN A 951 25.81 -10.08 3.97
N THR A 952 26.08 -9.43 2.83
CA THR A 952 25.23 -9.43 1.63
C THR A 952 26.11 -9.69 0.40
N LEU A 953 25.76 -10.64 -0.47
CA LEU A 953 26.46 -10.81 -1.76
C LEU A 953 25.78 -9.99 -2.85
N MET A 954 26.53 -9.12 -3.54
CA MET A 954 26.05 -8.32 -4.67
C MET A 954 26.62 -8.87 -5.97
N LEU A 955 25.95 -9.89 -6.51
CA LEU A 955 26.32 -10.61 -7.73
C LEU A 955 25.74 -9.91 -8.97
N ARG A 956 26.59 -9.54 -9.94
CA ARG A 956 26.18 -8.94 -11.22
C ARG A 956 26.80 -9.69 -12.42
N PRO A 957 26.23 -10.85 -12.81
CA PRO A 957 26.80 -11.72 -13.84
C PRO A 957 26.68 -11.12 -15.25
N ALA A 958 27.73 -11.29 -16.05
CA ALA A 958 27.82 -10.82 -17.43
C ALA A 958 27.12 -11.72 -18.45
N ASP A 959 27.12 -13.04 -18.23
CA ASP A 959 26.59 -14.01 -19.19
C ASP A 959 25.92 -15.23 -18.52
N GLY A 960 25.64 -16.29 -19.29
CA GLY A 960 24.97 -17.49 -18.81
C GLY A 960 25.80 -18.33 -17.86
N ASN A 961 27.11 -18.43 -18.08
CA ASN A 961 28.03 -19.15 -17.21
C ASN A 961 28.19 -18.42 -15.88
N GLU A 962 28.29 -17.09 -15.91
CA GLU A 962 28.31 -16.30 -14.68
C GLU A 962 26.97 -16.32 -13.96
N THR A 963 25.85 -16.34 -14.67
CA THR A 963 24.52 -16.46 -14.05
C THR A 963 24.37 -17.81 -13.36
N ALA A 964 24.86 -18.91 -13.97
CA ALA A 964 24.90 -20.22 -13.33
C ALA A 964 25.82 -20.25 -12.10
N GLY A 965 26.99 -19.62 -12.16
CA GLY A 965 27.89 -19.47 -11.02
C GLY A 965 27.26 -18.67 -9.87
N ALA A 966 26.55 -17.58 -10.17
CA ALA A 966 25.85 -16.78 -9.18
C ALA A 966 24.72 -17.57 -8.49
N TYR A 967 23.99 -18.41 -9.23
CA TYR A 967 23.02 -19.34 -8.64
C TYR A 967 23.68 -20.43 -7.79
N LYS A 968 24.83 -20.97 -8.20
CA LYS A 968 25.59 -21.94 -7.39
C LYS A 968 25.98 -21.35 -6.03
N VAL A 969 26.58 -20.15 -6.07
CA VAL A 969 26.95 -19.36 -4.89
C VAL A 969 25.74 -19.09 -3.99
N ALA A 970 24.63 -18.61 -4.56
CA ALA A 970 23.44 -18.23 -3.80
C ALA A 970 22.76 -19.42 -3.10
N VAL A 971 22.74 -20.60 -3.74
CA VAL A 971 22.25 -21.83 -3.11
C VAL A 971 23.19 -22.29 -1.98
N LEU A 972 24.51 -22.24 -2.17
CA LEU A 972 25.48 -22.61 -1.13
C LEU A 972 25.48 -21.67 0.08
N ASN A 973 25.24 -20.36 -0.12
CA ASN A 973 25.19 -19.36 0.95
C ASN A 973 23.85 -19.42 1.72
N ARG A 974 23.67 -20.42 2.60
CA ARG A 974 22.46 -20.54 3.43
C ARG A 974 22.39 -19.55 4.60
N LYS A 975 23.53 -18.99 5.04
CA LYS A 975 23.66 -17.99 6.13
C LYS A 975 23.79 -16.53 5.66
N ARG A 976 23.62 -16.26 4.36
CA ARG A 976 23.88 -14.95 3.74
C ARG A 976 22.97 -14.69 2.54
N PRO A 977 22.19 -13.61 2.50
CA PRO A 977 21.39 -13.26 1.33
C PRO A 977 22.27 -12.98 0.11
N SER A 978 21.75 -13.31 -1.07
CA SER A 978 22.44 -13.14 -2.35
C SER A 978 21.55 -12.37 -3.33
N ILE A 979 22.03 -11.22 -3.78
CA ILE A 979 21.36 -10.35 -4.74
C ILE A 979 21.97 -10.59 -6.11
N LEU A 980 21.14 -10.95 -7.09
CA LEU A 980 21.52 -11.14 -8.49
C LEU A 980 20.97 -9.96 -9.30
N ALA A 981 21.83 -9.04 -9.71
CA ALA A 981 21.50 -7.94 -10.62
C ALA A 981 21.57 -8.41 -12.09
N LEU A 982 20.46 -8.33 -12.83
CA LEU A 982 20.28 -9.02 -14.12
C LEU A 982 19.72 -8.11 -15.24
N SER A 983 20.18 -8.30 -16.47
CA SER A 983 19.93 -7.40 -17.59
C SER A 983 18.50 -7.45 -18.16
N ARG A 984 17.99 -6.31 -18.67
CA ARG A 984 16.81 -6.30 -19.58
C ARG A 984 17.21 -6.82 -20.96
N GLN A 985 18.33 -6.29 -21.44
CA GLN A 985 18.95 -6.46 -22.74
C GLN A 985 19.73 -7.77 -22.87
N LYS A 986 19.89 -8.25 -24.11
CA LYS A 986 20.69 -9.44 -24.41
C LYS A 986 22.18 -9.16 -24.32
N LEU A 987 22.94 -10.14 -23.85
CA LEU A 987 24.40 -10.14 -23.76
C LEU A 987 24.94 -11.40 -24.47
N PRO A 988 26.14 -11.35 -25.08
CA PRO A 988 26.79 -12.53 -25.63
C PRO A 988 27.31 -13.45 -24.52
N GLN A 989 27.58 -14.71 -24.86
CA GLN A 989 28.38 -15.59 -24.00
C GLN A 989 29.86 -15.28 -24.25
N LEU A 990 30.64 -15.07 -23.19
CA LEU A 990 32.01 -14.56 -23.33
C LEU A 990 33.05 -15.70 -23.22
N PRO A 991 34.15 -15.64 -23.99
CA PRO A 991 35.26 -16.57 -23.80
C PRO A 991 35.93 -16.32 -22.44
N GLY A 992 36.13 -17.39 -21.68
CA GLY A 992 36.83 -17.36 -20.39
C GLY A 992 35.93 -17.18 -19.16
N THR A 993 34.61 -17.00 -19.31
CA THR A 993 33.68 -17.02 -18.16
C THR A 993 33.46 -18.43 -17.64
N SER A 994 33.36 -18.60 -16.32
CA SER A 994 33.05 -19.90 -15.72
C SER A 994 32.37 -19.79 -14.35
N ILE A 995 31.74 -20.90 -13.93
CA ILE A 995 31.13 -21.06 -12.62
C ILE A 995 32.17 -20.88 -11.51
N GLU A 996 33.36 -21.46 -11.70
CA GLU A 996 34.49 -21.42 -10.75
C GLU A 996 35.11 -20.01 -10.65
N GLY A 997 34.99 -19.19 -11.70
CA GLY A 997 35.36 -17.78 -11.68
C GLY A 997 34.45 -16.95 -10.78
N VAL A 998 33.13 -17.21 -10.81
CA VAL A 998 32.17 -16.53 -9.92
C VAL A 998 32.41 -16.87 -8.45
N GLU A 999 32.81 -18.11 -8.14
CA GLU A 999 33.21 -18.52 -6.78
C GLU A 999 34.46 -17.79 -6.26
N LYS A 1000 35.11 -16.96 -7.09
CA LYS A 1000 36.22 -16.07 -6.74
C LYS A 1000 35.87 -14.58 -6.74
N GLY A 1001 34.65 -14.20 -7.13
CA GLY A 1001 34.15 -12.82 -7.14
C GLY A 1001 34.77 -11.90 -8.19
N GLY A 1002 36.10 -11.97 -8.38
CA GLY A 1002 36.84 -11.22 -9.39
C GLY A 1002 37.94 -12.07 -10.02
N TYR A 1003 37.91 -12.25 -11.34
CA TYR A 1003 38.79 -13.19 -12.05
C TYR A 1003 39.08 -12.76 -13.49
N THR A 1004 40.22 -13.19 -14.03
CA THR A 1004 40.66 -12.87 -15.39
C THR A 1004 39.91 -13.71 -16.43
N ILE A 1005 39.21 -13.06 -17.37
CA ILE A 1005 38.56 -13.73 -18.51
C ILE A 1005 39.44 -13.74 -19.77
N SER A 1006 40.33 -12.75 -19.95
CA SER A 1006 41.35 -12.78 -21.01
C SER A 1006 42.60 -11.98 -20.65
N ASP A 1007 43.77 -12.45 -21.07
CA ASP A 1007 45.06 -11.81 -20.85
C ASP A 1007 46.02 -12.15 -22.01
N ASN A 1008 46.82 -11.18 -22.44
CA ASN A 1008 47.92 -11.37 -23.40
C ASN A 1008 49.28 -10.86 -22.87
N SER A 1009 49.37 -10.62 -21.56
CA SER A 1009 50.61 -10.24 -20.87
C SER A 1009 51.47 -11.45 -20.51
N SER A 1010 52.64 -11.18 -19.93
CA SER A 1010 53.53 -12.19 -19.35
C SER A 1010 54.04 -11.73 -17.99
N GLY A 1011 54.50 -12.67 -17.15
CA GLY A 1011 55.08 -12.34 -15.84
C GLY A 1011 54.14 -11.63 -14.85
N ASN A 1012 52.81 -11.83 -15.00
CA ASN A 1012 51.77 -11.11 -14.25
C ASN A 1012 51.85 -9.57 -14.36
N LYS A 1013 52.28 -9.06 -15.52
CA LYS A 1013 52.46 -7.62 -15.76
C LYS A 1013 51.85 -7.18 -17.10
N PRO A 1014 50.52 -7.03 -17.20
CA PRO A 1014 49.89 -6.28 -18.28
C PRO A 1014 50.30 -4.80 -18.25
N ASP A 1015 50.19 -4.13 -19.39
CA ASP A 1015 50.30 -2.67 -19.48
C ASP A 1015 49.11 -2.01 -18.78
N VAL A 1016 47.89 -2.54 -19.00
CA VAL A 1016 46.63 -2.03 -18.44
C VAL A 1016 45.68 -3.17 -18.08
N ILE A 1017 44.94 -2.99 -16.99
CA ILE A 1017 43.85 -3.88 -16.57
C ILE A 1017 42.50 -3.19 -16.81
N LEU A 1018 41.61 -3.84 -17.55
CA LEU A 1018 40.22 -3.44 -17.74
C LEU A 1018 39.33 -4.31 -16.84
N ILE A 1019 38.43 -3.70 -16.08
CA ILE A 1019 37.61 -4.38 -15.07
C ILE A 1019 36.14 -4.08 -15.37
N GLY A 1020 35.33 -5.12 -15.56
CA GLY A 1020 33.91 -5.00 -15.90
C GLY A 1020 33.01 -5.87 -15.03
N THR A 1021 31.73 -5.52 -14.96
CA THR A 1021 30.66 -6.30 -14.32
C THR A 1021 29.44 -6.32 -15.25
N GLY A 1022 28.59 -7.34 -15.14
CA GLY A 1022 27.34 -7.40 -15.91
C GLY A 1022 27.53 -7.13 -17.41
N SER A 1023 26.65 -6.31 -17.97
CA SER A 1023 26.67 -5.89 -19.37
C SER A 1023 27.93 -5.15 -19.83
N GLU A 1024 28.71 -4.58 -18.90
CA GLU A 1024 29.90 -3.79 -19.25
C GLU A 1024 31.16 -4.65 -19.44
N LEU A 1025 31.12 -5.94 -19.07
CA LEU A 1025 32.23 -6.86 -19.34
C LEU A 1025 32.44 -7.12 -20.83
N GLU A 1026 31.35 -7.15 -21.63
CA GLU A 1026 31.44 -7.20 -23.11
C GLU A 1026 32.16 -5.95 -23.66
N ILE A 1027 31.89 -4.79 -23.06
CA ILE A 1027 32.48 -3.50 -23.47
C ILE A 1027 33.97 -3.47 -23.13
N ALA A 1028 34.36 -3.96 -21.95
CA ALA A 1028 35.75 -4.14 -21.56
C ALA A 1028 36.49 -5.14 -22.47
N ALA A 1029 35.85 -6.24 -22.87
CA ALA A 1029 36.42 -7.20 -23.81
C ALA A 1029 36.69 -6.59 -25.19
N LYS A 1030 35.71 -5.86 -25.76
CA LYS A 1030 35.85 -5.14 -27.05
C LYS A 1030 36.96 -4.07 -26.99
N ALA A 1031 37.02 -3.30 -25.91
CA ALA A 1031 38.07 -2.30 -25.71
C ALA A 1031 39.48 -2.94 -25.62
N ALA A 1032 39.58 -4.13 -25.03
CA ALA A 1032 40.84 -4.87 -25.00
C ALA A 1032 41.28 -5.36 -26.40
N GLU A 1033 40.35 -5.74 -27.28
CA GLU A 1033 40.70 -6.11 -28.66
C GLU A 1033 41.34 -4.94 -29.43
N GLU A 1034 40.78 -3.73 -29.33
CA GLU A 1034 41.37 -2.55 -29.99
C GLU A 1034 42.75 -2.19 -29.42
N LEU A 1035 42.90 -2.19 -28.09
CA LEU A 1035 44.21 -1.94 -27.45
C LEU A 1035 45.26 -3.01 -27.79
N ARG A 1036 44.84 -4.27 -27.98
CA ARG A 1036 45.71 -5.38 -28.42
C ARG A 1036 46.15 -5.23 -29.87
N LYS A 1037 45.32 -4.67 -30.77
CA LYS A 1037 45.72 -4.32 -32.15
C LYS A 1037 46.81 -3.23 -32.17
N GLU A 1038 46.82 -2.35 -31.17
CA GLU A 1038 47.88 -1.36 -30.94
C GLU A 1038 49.11 -1.91 -30.18
N GLY A 1039 49.17 -3.24 -29.98
CA GLY A 1039 50.32 -3.94 -29.41
C GLY A 1039 50.42 -3.91 -27.89
N LYS A 1040 49.37 -3.46 -27.18
CA LYS A 1040 49.36 -3.45 -25.70
C LYS A 1040 49.10 -4.82 -25.09
N ALA A 1041 49.72 -5.08 -23.94
CA ALA A 1041 49.41 -6.20 -23.05
C ALA A 1041 48.21 -5.84 -22.17
N VAL A 1042 47.04 -6.42 -22.44
CA VAL A 1042 45.79 -6.07 -21.77
C VAL A 1042 45.21 -7.27 -21.03
N ARG A 1043 44.88 -7.08 -19.76
CA ARG A 1043 44.09 -8.02 -18.97
C ARG A 1043 42.65 -7.53 -18.87
N VAL A 1044 41.68 -8.43 -19.03
CA VAL A 1044 40.26 -8.18 -18.78
C VAL A 1044 39.80 -9.04 -17.60
N VAL A 1045 39.24 -8.38 -16.59
CA VAL A 1045 38.78 -8.97 -15.33
C VAL A 1045 37.26 -8.83 -15.23
N SER A 1046 36.57 -9.96 -15.04
CA SER A 1046 35.20 -9.93 -14.52
C SER A 1046 35.25 -9.69 -13.02
N PHE A 1047 34.34 -8.87 -12.49
CA PHE A 1047 34.29 -8.51 -11.07
C PHE A 1047 32.87 -8.69 -10.50
N VAL A 1048 32.27 -9.83 -10.83
CA VAL A 1048 30.88 -10.25 -10.57
C VAL A 1048 30.42 -10.09 -9.11
N SER A 1049 31.27 -10.26 -8.10
CA SER A 1049 30.97 -9.89 -6.69
C SER A 1049 32.24 -9.39 -6.00
N TRP A 1050 32.14 -8.24 -5.33
CA TRP A 1050 33.27 -7.64 -4.62
C TRP A 1050 33.56 -8.38 -3.32
N GLU A 1051 32.52 -8.88 -2.67
CA GLU A 1051 32.59 -9.53 -1.36
C GLU A 1051 33.32 -10.86 -1.47
N LEU A 1052 32.97 -11.68 -2.47
CA LEU A 1052 33.69 -12.93 -2.77
C LEU A 1052 35.14 -12.70 -3.19
N PHE A 1053 35.47 -11.58 -3.84
CA PHE A 1053 36.86 -11.25 -4.17
C PHE A 1053 37.65 -10.83 -2.93
N GLU A 1054 37.06 -10.02 -2.05
CA GLU A 1054 37.68 -9.61 -0.79
C GLU A 1054 37.88 -10.79 0.19
N GLU A 1055 37.07 -11.84 0.07
CA GLU A 1055 37.23 -13.12 0.79
C GLU A 1055 38.39 -14.01 0.26
N GLN A 1056 38.98 -13.71 -0.90
CA GLN A 1056 40.14 -14.47 -1.40
C GLN A 1056 41.46 -14.09 -0.73
N SER A 1057 42.45 -14.97 -0.80
CA SER A 1057 43.80 -14.69 -0.28
C SER A 1057 44.50 -13.59 -1.07
N ASP A 1058 45.38 -12.82 -0.41
CA ASP A 1058 46.16 -11.75 -1.04
C ASP A 1058 46.97 -12.25 -2.25
N SER A 1059 47.45 -13.50 -2.21
CA SER A 1059 48.10 -14.18 -3.32
C SER A 1059 47.21 -14.37 -4.55
N TYR A 1060 45.90 -14.58 -4.36
CA TYR A 1060 44.93 -14.62 -5.45
C TYR A 1060 44.63 -13.20 -5.94
N LYS A 1061 44.41 -12.24 -5.03
CA LYS A 1061 44.17 -10.84 -5.36
C LYS A 1061 45.29 -10.25 -6.22
N GLU A 1062 46.56 -10.47 -5.85
CA GLU A 1062 47.75 -10.07 -6.62
C GLU A 1062 47.87 -10.80 -7.97
N SER A 1063 47.35 -12.04 -8.07
CA SER A 1063 47.33 -12.78 -9.34
C SER A 1063 46.33 -12.22 -10.36
N VAL A 1064 45.27 -11.54 -9.90
CA VAL A 1064 44.24 -10.91 -10.75
C VAL A 1064 44.52 -9.41 -10.96
N LEU A 1065 44.77 -8.67 -9.88
CA LEU A 1065 44.97 -7.21 -9.84
C LEU A 1065 46.35 -6.85 -9.26
N PRO A 1066 47.46 -7.19 -9.95
CA PRO A 1066 48.82 -6.98 -9.44
C PRO A 1066 49.10 -5.54 -9.03
N ALA A 1067 49.62 -5.35 -7.81
CA ALA A 1067 49.92 -4.03 -7.23
C ALA A 1067 50.97 -3.25 -8.04
N SER A 1068 51.79 -3.94 -8.83
CA SER A 1068 52.76 -3.33 -9.75
C SER A 1068 52.14 -2.70 -11.02
N VAL A 1069 50.86 -2.93 -11.29
CA VAL A 1069 50.12 -2.35 -12.44
C VAL A 1069 49.08 -1.35 -11.93
N THR A 1070 49.42 -0.07 -12.04
CA THR A 1070 48.58 1.06 -11.60
C THR A 1070 47.61 1.56 -12.68
N ALA A 1071 47.90 1.29 -13.96
CA ALA A 1071 46.98 1.57 -15.06
C ALA A 1071 45.79 0.60 -15.01
N ARG A 1072 44.70 1.05 -14.37
CA ARG A 1072 43.47 0.28 -14.15
C ARG A 1072 42.28 1.10 -14.60
N VAL A 1073 41.41 0.52 -15.44
CA VAL A 1073 40.15 1.14 -15.86
C VAL A 1073 39.00 0.23 -15.45
N SER A 1074 38.05 0.73 -14.67
CA SER A 1074 36.77 0.04 -14.44
C SER A 1074 35.67 0.62 -15.31
N ILE A 1075 34.71 -0.21 -15.71
CA ILE A 1075 33.49 0.22 -16.39
C ILE A 1075 32.27 -0.53 -15.84
N GLU A 1076 31.26 0.23 -15.41
CA GLU A 1076 30.00 -0.27 -14.83
C GLU A 1076 28.89 0.75 -15.06
N ALA A 1077 27.70 0.33 -15.50
CA ALA A 1077 26.55 1.21 -15.74
C ALA A 1077 25.83 1.57 -14.43
N GLY A 1078 26.55 2.22 -13.51
CA GLY A 1078 26.09 2.72 -12.20
C GLY A 1078 27.13 3.68 -11.59
N SER A 1079 26.92 4.10 -10.34
CA SER A 1079 27.78 5.12 -9.71
C SER A 1079 29.24 4.68 -9.56
N THR A 1080 30.18 5.60 -9.75
CA THR A 1080 31.63 5.33 -9.57
C THR A 1080 32.04 5.20 -8.10
N PHE A 1081 31.12 5.43 -7.16
CA PHE A 1081 31.39 5.34 -5.73
C PHE A 1081 31.91 3.96 -5.33
N GLY A 1082 33.05 3.96 -4.62
CA GLY A 1082 33.76 2.75 -4.20
C GLY A 1082 34.79 2.20 -5.20
N TRP A 1083 34.64 2.44 -6.51
CA TRP A 1083 35.56 1.86 -7.54
C TRP A 1083 37.02 2.29 -7.36
N HIS A 1084 37.25 3.45 -6.76
CA HIS A 1084 38.57 3.95 -6.36
C HIS A 1084 39.36 2.97 -5.47
N LYS A 1085 38.70 2.07 -4.73
CA LYS A 1085 39.36 1.00 -3.95
C LYS A 1085 40.06 -0.02 -4.86
N ILE A 1086 39.48 -0.31 -6.02
CA ILE A 1086 39.91 -1.37 -6.95
C ILE A 1086 40.87 -0.81 -8.01
N VAL A 1087 40.54 0.36 -8.57
CA VAL A 1087 41.39 1.00 -9.60
C VAL A 1087 42.55 1.82 -9.01
N GLY A 1088 42.47 2.22 -7.74
CA GLY A 1088 43.50 3.01 -7.07
C GLY A 1088 43.58 4.46 -7.54
N SER A 1089 44.49 5.24 -6.96
CA SER A 1089 44.64 6.69 -7.23
C SER A 1089 45.23 7.03 -8.61
N GLY A 1090 45.85 6.07 -9.29
CA GLY A 1090 46.33 6.18 -10.67
C GLY A 1090 45.41 5.53 -11.71
N GLY A 1091 44.29 4.95 -11.28
CA GLY A 1091 43.29 4.35 -12.17
C GLY A 1091 42.14 5.31 -12.51
N LYS A 1092 41.21 4.83 -13.34
CA LYS A 1092 40.04 5.60 -13.78
C LYS A 1092 38.78 4.74 -13.77
N ALA A 1093 37.73 5.22 -13.11
CA ALA A 1093 36.41 4.62 -13.18
C ALA A 1093 35.58 5.26 -14.31
N ILE A 1094 34.84 4.44 -15.04
CA ILE A 1094 33.80 4.84 -15.99
C ILE A 1094 32.47 4.34 -15.43
N GLY A 1095 31.53 5.26 -15.26
CA GLY A 1095 30.22 5.00 -14.68
C GLY A 1095 29.35 6.26 -14.73
N ILE A 1096 28.24 6.23 -14.00
CA ILE A 1096 27.16 7.21 -14.11
C ILE A 1096 26.88 7.77 -12.71
N ASP A 1097 27.27 9.01 -12.45
CA ASP A 1097 27.08 9.67 -11.14
C ASP A 1097 25.93 10.70 -11.17
N HIS A 1098 24.90 10.40 -11.97
CA HIS A 1098 23.65 11.18 -12.10
C HIS A 1098 22.49 10.27 -12.50
N PHE A 1099 21.25 10.77 -12.40
CA PHE A 1099 20.06 10.02 -12.83
C PHE A 1099 20.05 9.72 -14.35
N GLY A 1100 19.23 8.73 -14.70
CA GLY A 1100 19.01 8.21 -16.04
C GLY A 1100 18.24 9.13 -17.00
N ALA A 1101 17.81 8.57 -18.13
CA ALA A 1101 17.07 9.27 -19.18
C ALA A 1101 16.06 8.34 -19.89
N SER A 1102 14.92 8.87 -20.34
CA SER A 1102 13.94 8.15 -21.16
C SER A 1102 14.34 8.20 -22.63
N ALA A 1103 15.05 7.17 -23.11
CA ALA A 1103 15.45 7.00 -24.52
C ALA A 1103 15.75 5.51 -24.81
N PRO A 1104 15.90 5.09 -26.08
CA PRO A 1104 16.36 3.74 -26.40
C PRO A 1104 17.72 3.44 -25.77
N ALA A 1105 17.86 2.28 -25.12
CA ALA A 1105 19.03 1.95 -24.31
C ALA A 1105 20.41 2.17 -25.00
N PRO A 1106 20.62 1.83 -26.29
CA PRO A 1106 21.89 2.12 -26.98
C PRO A 1106 22.22 3.61 -27.06
N LYS A 1107 21.21 4.48 -27.09
CA LYS A 1107 21.40 5.94 -27.09
C LYS A 1107 21.81 6.45 -25.71
N ILE A 1108 21.24 5.91 -24.63
CA ILE A 1108 21.67 6.27 -23.27
C ILE A 1108 23.13 5.83 -23.04
N TYR A 1109 23.48 4.60 -23.41
CA TYR A 1109 24.87 4.10 -23.34
C TYR A 1109 25.85 5.00 -24.11
N GLN A 1110 25.48 5.45 -25.31
CA GLN A 1110 26.27 6.39 -26.11
C GLN A 1110 26.46 7.75 -25.41
N GLU A 1111 25.37 8.41 -24.99
CA GLU A 1111 25.44 9.75 -24.39
C GLU A 1111 26.12 9.76 -23.01
N PHE A 1112 25.96 8.68 -22.23
CA PHE A 1112 26.52 8.56 -20.88
C PHE A 1112 27.95 7.98 -20.89
N GLY A 1113 28.55 7.77 -22.07
CA GLY A 1113 29.95 7.34 -22.20
C GLY A 1113 30.23 5.90 -21.77
N ILE A 1114 29.22 5.04 -21.66
CA ILE A 1114 29.38 3.62 -21.35
C ILE A 1114 29.68 2.87 -22.66
N THR A 1115 30.87 3.13 -23.22
CA THR A 1115 31.27 2.67 -24.56
C THR A 1115 32.70 2.15 -24.61
N ALA A 1116 33.03 1.34 -25.62
CA ALA A 1116 34.38 0.79 -25.77
C ALA A 1116 35.39 1.91 -26.08
N GLU A 1117 34.97 2.93 -26.83
CA GLU A 1117 35.74 4.13 -27.15
C GLU A 1117 36.14 4.89 -25.87
N ALA A 1118 35.24 5.00 -24.89
CA ALA A 1118 35.53 5.64 -23.62
C ALA A 1118 36.54 4.83 -22.78
N VAL A 1119 36.44 3.49 -22.78
CA VAL A 1119 37.41 2.60 -22.13
C VAL A 1119 38.79 2.70 -22.80
N VAL A 1120 38.86 2.68 -24.13
CA VAL A 1120 40.11 2.83 -24.89
C VAL A 1120 40.74 4.21 -24.64
N ALA A 1121 39.94 5.29 -24.64
CA ALA A 1121 40.42 6.63 -24.33
C ALA A 1121 40.90 6.77 -22.87
N ALA A 1122 40.22 6.12 -21.91
CA ALA A 1122 40.66 6.05 -20.53
C ALA A 1122 41.99 5.30 -20.39
N ALA A 1123 42.11 4.09 -20.97
CA ALA A 1123 43.33 3.30 -20.94
C ALA A 1123 44.53 4.07 -21.54
N LYS A 1124 44.34 4.73 -22.69
CA LYS A 1124 45.36 5.58 -23.34
C LYS A 1124 45.74 6.83 -22.54
N SER A 1125 44.96 7.23 -21.54
CA SER A 1125 45.33 8.32 -20.62
C SER A 1125 46.16 7.86 -19.41
N LEU A 1126 46.40 6.54 -19.27
CA LEU A 1126 47.17 5.93 -18.19
C LEU A 1126 48.45 5.20 -18.68
N LEU A 1127 48.78 5.29 -19.97
CA LEU A 1127 49.76 4.45 -20.71
C LEU A 1127 50.79 5.24 -21.52
#